data_AF-A0A4V5U035-F1
#
_entry.id   AF-A0A4V5U035-F1
#
_cell.length_a   1.000
_cell.length_b   1.000
_cell.length_c   1.000
_cell.angle_alpha   90.00
_cell.angle_beta   90.00
_cell.angle_gamma   90.00
#
_symmetry.space_group_name_H-M   'P 1'
#
loop_
_entity.id
_entity.type
_entity.pdbx_description
1 polymer ?
#
loop_
_entity_poly.entity_id
_entity_poly.type
_entity_poly.pdbx_seq_one_letter_code
_entity_poly.pdbx_strand_id
1 'polypeptide(L)'
;MAREAPGRPRTRRSGLRRRTREQRRNRRAAVFDLLAVVAAVALVGLGVANLHLIGASELAARQALIAGGGVLALVAFWRVRVRYLGVLAWLAYGGAVLLLVGVLAAGLSANGATRWFAVGPLTFQPSELAKLGMLLVLAAVLGSGRPAWQRFWLALLLAVVPIGLTLMQPDLSTTLLLTVLAAGMLLLGRIPARFLLPLGAAAAVSAPLLISLLRPYQVERLGTFLVGAHESPTGSGWALRQAHIALGSGGLFGRTEDPLRLLRAQYLPERDTDLALASLVGQWGLVAGAGVVLAALLLVWRLAMASRASRTPHGALVAGGLALLLGVETVVSVGANLGLLPLAGVPFPLLSYGGTALVVHLAALGVVLAVRRDGARRRLWAPPARRNPRPRLVRLVAAGLSALLVSFGVYGWRLQETQGEALEAVGDQQMTRCFRLPAPRGQITDRHDVPLAVDAAELGAGVDRVLVVPALLRTRPADVDRLAQLTGRPAPDLHAQLAAAEETTLALPVADLPRAFSEAVTAAGIPGVVVVPEPRRTYPEGALLGPALGFVGVATPEDEERWPGLPNGEVVGRAGIEQQYDAVLRGINGRQCLYVDPRGVPVALGEHHPPVRGADLRLSLDLGLQRRLATGLAVALAAQPRPAGKIGAAVAMDPRSGQVLALVSAPSFDNNVYGPPVDGAALRALAGAPGSPMLEHVTQAVAPPGSTFKLVTAAANQVHGIYAPDQVIPTGAAFLYGGHSFGNWRPMGPMDLVESIAVSNDVYFYKLAVALGADRLIDTARALGVAARTGIDLPGESAGRIGTPQAAEAEGRAWYGGSTVILGIGQGDLQVTPLQNALWTAAVATGQLVTPRLGLAVGTGPGGHTGLLAPPPRPLPFTADLGPVRAGMRAAVTAGTAGRLADLPVPAGAKTGTAQDGGLRADEYDNWMSAVAPMDAPEIVMTALVQGPGRGANSATAVVDDALHHFYAHRDGILATGPVPGP
;
A
#
# COMPACT_ATOMS: atom_id res chain seq x y z
N MET A 1 -18.30 43.08 103.32
CA MET A 1 -19.66 43.07 103.92
C MET A 1 -20.61 42.31 102.99
N ALA A 2 -21.54 41.55 103.58
CA ALA A 2 -22.79 40.98 103.02
C ALA A 2 -22.79 39.65 102.20
N ARG A 3 -23.09 38.56 102.93
CA ARG A 3 -24.21 37.57 102.83
C ARG A 3 -24.65 36.86 101.51
N GLU A 4 -24.67 35.52 101.65
CA GLU A 4 -25.72 34.49 101.33
C GLU A 4 -26.31 34.25 99.91
N ALA A 5 -26.04 33.03 99.39
CA ALA A 5 -26.93 31.92 98.90
C ALA A 5 -28.18 32.17 98.00
N PRO A 6 -28.85 31.12 97.46
CA PRO A 6 -28.45 30.12 96.44
C PRO A 6 -29.43 30.03 95.23
N GLY A 7 -29.03 29.45 94.09
CA GLY A 7 -29.86 29.33 92.87
C GLY A 7 -29.79 27.97 92.14
N ARG A 8 -30.98 27.37 91.93
CA ARG A 8 -31.39 26.03 91.44
C ARG A 8 -30.71 25.43 90.16
N PRO A 9 -30.82 24.08 89.95
CA PRO A 9 -30.20 23.38 88.82
C PRO A 9 -31.10 23.30 87.56
N ARG A 10 -30.53 23.48 86.37
CA ARG A 10 -31.20 23.27 85.06
C ARG A 10 -30.69 22.01 84.34
N THR A 11 -31.56 21.00 84.35
CA THR A 11 -31.83 19.94 83.35
C THR A 11 -30.86 19.72 82.17
N ARG A 12 -30.03 18.68 82.23
CA ARG A 12 -29.39 17.99 81.07
C ARG A 12 -30.17 16.72 80.69
N ARG A 13 -31.22 16.81 79.86
CA ARG A 13 -31.93 15.62 79.33
C ARG A 13 -31.93 15.47 77.79
N SER A 14 -31.39 16.42 77.02
CA SER A 14 -31.39 16.35 75.54
C SER A 14 -30.15 15.69 74.91
N GLY A 15 -29.01 15.58 75.62
CA GLY A 15 -27.75 15.04 75.08
C GLY A 15 -27.63 13.50 75.02
N LEU A 16 -28.44 12.76 75.78
CA LEU A 16 -28.36 11.29 75.88
C LEU A 16 -29.08 10.55 74.73
N ARG A 17 -30.13 11.15 74.13
CA ARG A 17 -30.85 10.57 72.97
C ARG A 17 -30.13 10.73 71.63
N ARG A 18 -29.33 11.79 71.44
CA ARG A 18 -28.57 12.00 70.19
C ARG A 18 -27.35 11.08 70.11
N ARG A 19 -26.62 10.90 71.23
CA ARG A 19 -25.50 9.94 71.35
C ARG A 19 -25.91 8.48 71.08
N THR A 20 -27.15 8.09 71.39
CA THR A 20 -27.63 6.70 71.21
C THR A 20 -28.02 6.37 69.77
N ARG A 21 -28.49 7.33 68.95
CA ARG A 21 -28.74 7.12 67.52
C ARG A 21 -27.43 7.06 66.71
N GLU A 22 -26.47 7.93 66.98
CA GLU A 22 -25.15 7.92 66.35
C GLU A 22 -24.33 6.67 66.73
N GLN A 23 -24.35 6.25 68.00
CA GLN A 23 -23.75 4.98 68.41
C GLN A 23 -24.47 3.76 67.81
N ARG A 24 -25.79 3.79 67.60
CA ARG A 24 -26.52 2.71 66.90
C ARG A 24 -26.21 2.67 65.40
N ARG A 25 -26.09 3.82 64.74
CA ARG A 25 -25.70 3.93 63.32
C ARG A 25 -24.25 3.48 63.10
N ASN A 26 -23.32 3.90 63.97
CA ASN A 26 -21.93 3.41 63.98
C ASN A 26 -21.84 1.92 64.36
N ARG A 27 -22.74 1.38 65.18
CA ARG A 27 -22.83 -0.07 65.47
C ARG A 27 -23.34 -0.89 64.29
N ARG A 28 -24.29 -0.39 63.48
CA ARG A 28 -24.74 -1.07 62.25
C ARG A 28 -23.66 -1.04 61.16
N ALA A 29 -23.00 0.10 60.96
CA ALA A 29 -21.85 0.24 60.05
C ALA A 29 -20.60 -0.56 60.48
N ALA A 30 -20.48 -0.91 61.77
CA ALA A 30 -19.40 -1.77 62.27
C ALA A 30 -19.61 -3.27 61.93
N VAL A 31 -20.83 -3.68 61.59
CA VAL A 31 -21.21 -5.10 61.43
C VAL A 31 -21.24 -5.57 59.98
N PHE A 32 -21.61 -4.69 59.04
CA PHE A 32 -21.71 -5.00 57.61
C PHE A 32 -20.88 -4.02 56.79
N ASP A 33 -20.02 -4.54 55.91
CA ASP A 33 -19.12 -3.72 55.09
C ASP A 33 -19.76 -3.38 53.74
N LEU A 34 -20.59 -2.34 53.74
CA LEU A 34 -21.29 -1.90 52.52
C LEU A 34 -20.33 -1.56 51.38
N LEU A 35 -19.18 -0.95 51.68
CA LEU A 35 -18.21 -0.55 50.64
C LEU A 35 -17.58 -1.76 49.94
N ALA A 36 -17.29 -2.84 50.67
CA ALA A 36 -16.76 -4.06 50.07
C ALA A 36 -17.81 -4.74 49.16
N VAL A 37 -19.08 -4.73 49.58
CA VAL A 37 -20.17 -5.29 48.77
C VAL A 37 -20.44 -4.45 47.53
N VAL A 38 -20.45 -3.12 47.66
CA VAL A 38 -20.61 -2.21 46.52
C VAL A 38 -19.46 -2.37 45.52
N ALA A 39 -18.21 -2.50 45.99
CA ALA A 39 -17.07 -2.76 45.12
C ALA A 39 -17.19 -4.10 44.37
N ALA A 40 -17.61 -5.17 45.05
CA ALA A 40 -17.86 -6.46 44.41
C ALA A 40 -19.00 -6.41 43.38
N VAL A 41 -20.11 -5.74 43.71
CA VAL A 41 -21.24 -5.55 42.78
C VAL A 41 -20.82 -4.70 41.57
N ALA A 42 -19.99 -3.67 41.77
CA ALA A 42 -19.47 -2.86 40.67
C ALA A 42 -18.61 -3.69 39.70
N LEU A 43 -17.71 -4.54 40.21
CA LEU A 43 -16.89 -5.43 39.39
C LEU A 43 -17.75 -6.41 38.57
N VAL A 44 -18.71 -7.08 39.22
CA VAL A 44 -19.63 -8.01 38.53
C VAL A 44 -20.51 -7.30 37.52
N GLY A 45 -21.05 -6.13 37.87
CA GLY A 45 -21.89 -5.33 37.00
C GLY A 45 -21.15 -4.86 35.75
N LEU A 46 -19.91 -4.37 35.91
CA LEU A 46 -19.05 -3.97 34.80
C LEU A 46 -18.65 -5.16 33.92
N GLY A 47 -18.43 -6.34 34.50
CA GLY A 47 -18.17 -7.57 33.76
C GLY A 47 -19.34 -7.98 32.87
N VAL A 48 -20.55 -8.03 33.44
CA VAL A 48 -21.79 -8.33 32.70
C VAL A 48 -22.07 -7.26 31.62
N ALA A 49 -21.87 -5.99 31.95
CA ALA A 49 -22.03 -4.89 30.98
C ALA A 49 -21.04 -5.00 29.82
N ASN A 50 -19.78 -5.37 30.09
CA ASN A 50 -18.78 -5.59 29.04
C ASN A 50 -19.17 -6.74 28.10
N LEU A 51 -19.64 -7.87 28.65
CA LEU A 51 -20.10 -9.01 27.85
C LEU A 51 -21.26 -8.65 26.92
N HIS A 52 -22.24 -7.88 27.42
CA HIS A 52 -23.31 -7.36 26.56
C HIS A 52 -22.76 -6.48 25.45
N LEU A 53 -21.82 -5.60 25.78
CA LEU A 53 -21.26 -4.66 24.82
C LEU A 53 -20.55 -5.44 23.70
N ILE A 54 -19.65 -6.38 23.99
CA ILE A 54 -18.91 -7.16 22.96
C ILE A 54 -19.78 -8.15 22.14
N GLY A 55 -21.10 -8.14 22.30
CA GLY A 55 -22.03 -9.01 21.57
C GLY A 55 -22.22 -10.39 22.18
N ALA A 56 -21.71 -10.64 23.39
CA ALA A 56 -21.78 -11.92 24.10
C ALA A 56 -22.98 -11.96 25.08
N SER A 57 -24.18 -11.65 24.59
CA SER A 57 -25.40 -11.54 25.40
C SER A 57 -25.77 -12.82 26.16
N GLU A 58 -25.54 -13.99 25.55
CA GLU A 58 -25.76 -15.28 26.21
C GLU A 58 -24.82 -15.50 27.41
N LEU A 59 -23.53 -15.16 27.24
CA LEU A 59 -22.55 -15.25 28.33
C LEU A 59 -22.87 -14.25 29.44
N ALA A 60 -23.32 -13.05 29.08
CA ALA A 60 -23.75 -12.03 30.04
C ALA A 60 -24.93 -12.52 30.90
N ALA A 61 -25.94 -13.15 30.28
CA ALA A 61 -27.07 -13.73 30.98
C ALA A 61 -26.64 -14.87 31.92
N ARG A 62 -25.73 -15.76 31.46
CA ARG A 62 -25.16 -16.83 32.31
C ARG A 62 -24.40 -16.25 33.49
N GLN A 63 -23.54 -15.23 33.28
CA GLN A 63 -22.79 -14.59 34.36
C GLN A 63 -23.70 -13.93 35.38
N ALA A 64 -24.79 -13.29 34.95
CA ALA A 64 -25.79 -12.71 35.86
C ALA A 64 -26.49 -13.78 36.73
N LEU A 65 -26.84 -14.94 36.14
CA LEU A 65 -27.40 -16.07 36.90
C LEU A 65 -26.41 -16.64 37.92
N ILE A 66 -25.15 -16.85 37.50
CA ILE A 66 -24.07 -17.32 38.38
C ILE A 66 -23.81 -16.31 39.50
N ALA A 67 -23.82 -15.00 39.21
CA ALA A 67 -23.72 -13.95 40.21
C ALA A 67 -24.85 -14.03 41.23
N GLY A 68 -26.10 -14.30 40.80
CA GLY A 68 -27.23 -14.54 41.69
C GLY A 68 -26.99 -15.70 42.67
N GLY A 69 -26.50 -16.83 42.17
CA GLY A 69 -26.07 -17.96 43.00
C GLY A 69 -24.92 -17.60 43.97
N GLY A 70 -23.94 -16.82 43.50
CA GLY A 70 -22.85 -16.31 44.32
C GLY A 70 -23.30 -15.36 45.43
N VAL A 71 -24.31 -14.52 45.20
CA VAL A 71 -24.92 -13.66 46.22
C VAL A 71 -25.62 -14.50 47.30
N LEU A 72 -26.31 -15.58 46.91
CA LEU A 72 -26.87 -16.53 47.88
C LEU A 72 -25.77 -17.18 48.74
N ALA A 73 -24.65 -17.59 48.13
CA ALA A 73 -23.50 -18.11 48.84
C ALA A 73 -22.88 -17.07 49.79
N LEU A 74 -22.71 -15.82 49.34
CA LEU A 74 -22.24 -14.71 50.17
C LEU A 74 -23.11 -14.53 51.42
N VAL A 75 -24.44 -14.50 51.25
CA VAL A 75 -25.39 -14.35 52.36
C VAL A 75 -25.33 -15.56 53.30
N ALA A 76 -25.22 -16.78 52.77
CA ALA A 76 -25.09 -18.00 53.54
C ALA A 76 -23.82 -17.98 54.41
N PHE A 77 -22.65 -17.72 53.81
CA PHE A 77 -21.37 -17.66 54.54
C PHE A 77 -21.28 -16.47 55.49
N TRP A 78 -21.91 -15.34 55.17
CA TRP A 78 -22.04 -14.21 56.11
C TRP A 78 -22.80 -14.59 57.40
N ARG A 79 -23.75 -15.54 57.31
CA ARG A 79 -24.51 -16.02 58.47
C ARG A 79 -23.71 -16.97 59.35
N VAL A 80 -22.73 -17.70 58.81
CA VAL A 80 -21.87 -18.64 59.55
C VAL A 80 -21.12 -17.92 60.68
N ARG A 81 -20.99 -18.55 61.86
CA ARG A 81 -20.20 -18.00 62.98
C ARG A 81 -18.73 -18.38 62.83
N VAL A 82 -17.82 -17.47 63.18
CA VAL A 82 -16.35 -17.65 63.06
C VAL A 82 -15.85 -18.92 63.76
N ARG A 83 -16.54 -19.39 64.81
CA ARG A 83 -16.19 -20.64 65.52
C ARG A 83 -16.26 -21.88 64.62
N TYR A 84 -17.15 -21.89 63.62
CA TYR A 84 -17.35 -23.03 62.72
C TYR A 84 -16.44 -22.97 61.49
N LEU A 85 -15.72 -21.85 61.28
CA LEU A 85 -14.78 -21.72 60.17
C LEU A 85 -13.65 -22.75 60.24
N GLY A 86 -13.27 -23.20 61.43
CA GLY A 86 -12.28 -24.27 61.58
C GLY A 86 -12.77 -25.62 61.04
N VAL A 87 -14.04 -25.98 61.26
CA VAL A 87 -14.63 -27.22 60.72
C VAL A 87 -14.84 -27.09 59.21
N LEU A 88 -15.38 -25.94 58.78
CA LEU A 88 -15.57 -25.63 57.38
C LEU A 88 -14.25 -25.64 56.60
N ALA A 89 -13.14 -25.19 57.21
CA ALA A 89 -11.82 -25.23 56.61
C ALA A 89 -11.43 -26.66 56.20
N TRP A 90 -11.52 -27.60 57.14
CA TRP A 90 -11.16 -29.00 56.87
C TRP A 90 -12.09 -29.67 55.87
N LEU A 91 -13.40 -29.38 55.91
CA LEU A 91 -14.35 -29.88 54.92
C LEU A 91 -14.06 -29.32 53.52
N ALA A 92 -13.82 -28.01 53.42
CA ALA A 92 -13.50 -27.37 52.14
C ALA A 92 -12.18 -27.87 51.56
N TYR A 93 -11.15 -28.06 52.40
CA TYR A 93 -9.87 -28.62 51.98
C TYR A 93 -9.98 -30.09 51.54
N GLY A 94 -10.63 -30.95 52.34
CA GLY A 94 -10.83 -32.35 52.00
C GLY A 94 -11.66 -32.52 50.73
N GLY A 95 -12.75 -31.77 50.61
CA GLY A 95 -13.56 -31.73 49.39
C GLY A 95 -12.77 -31.24 48.18
N ALA A 96 -11.97 -30.18 48.32
CA ALA A 96 -11.16 -29.68 47.22
C ALA A 96 -10.08 -30.68 46.78
N VAL A 97 -9.38 -31.33 47.70
CA VAL A 97 -8.39 -32.37 47.37
C VAL A 97 -9.05 -33.55 46.67
N LEU A 98 -10.20 -34.02 47.16
CA LEU A 98 -10.94 -35.11 46.52
C LEU A 98 -11.38 -34.74 45.10
N LEU A 99 -11.87 -33.51 44.90
CA LEU A 99 -12.24 -33.02 43.58
C LEU A 99 -11.03 -32.86 42.66
N LEU A 100 -9.88 -32.39 43.15
CA LEU A 100 -8.64 -32.30 42.36
C LEU A 100 -8.13 -33.69 41.95
N VAL A 101 -8.21 -34.69 42.83
CA VAL A 101 -7.92 -36.09 42.46
C VAL A 101 -8.91 -36.57 41.41
N GLY A 102 -10.19 -36.22 41.53
CA GLY A 102 -11.19 -36.53 40.52
C GLY A 102 -10.88 -35.95 39.13
N VAL A 103 -10.29 -34.73 39.06
CA VAL A 103 -9.89 -34.11 37.78
C VAL A 103 -8.80 -34.91 37.08
N LEU A 104 -7.89 -35.55 37.83
CA LEU A 104 -6.88 -36.43 37.24
C LEU A 104 -7.50 -37.67 36.56
N ALA A 105 -8.68 -38.10 37.02
CA ALA A 105 -9.38 -39.27 36.48
C ALA A 105 -10.37 -38.92 35.35
N ALA A 106 -11.10 -37.81 35.47
CA ALA A 106 -12.23 -37.47 34.58
C ALA A 106 -12.31 -35.97 34.21
N GLY A 107 -11.20 -35.24 34.30
CA GLY A 107 -11.13 -33.83 33.94
C GLY A 107 -11.14 -33.58 32.43
N LEU A 108 -11.74 -32.46 32.03
CA LEU A 108 -11.73 -31.98 30.64
C LEU A 108 -10.45 -31.19 30.34
N SER A 109 -9.81 -31.52 29.22
CA SER A 109 -8.64 -30.81 28.68
C SER A 109 -9.08 -29.65 27.80
N ALA A 110 -8.61 -28.43 28.10
CA ALA A 110 -8.72 -27.27 27.21
C ALA A 110 -7.41 -26.47 27.26
N ASN A 111 -6.97 -25.92 26.12
CA ASN A 111 -5.77 -25.08 26.00
C ASN A 111 -4.51 -25.68 26.69
N GLY A 112 -4.35 -27.01 26.62
CA GLY A 112 -3.18 -27.73 27.16
C GLY A 112 -3.20 -28.03 28.67
N ALA A 113 -4.33 -27.83 29.36
CA ALA A 113 -4.47 -28.17 30.78
C ALA A 113 -5.82 -28.83 31.13
N THR A 114 -5.81 -29.73 32.12
CA THR A 114 -6.97 -30.52 32.59
C THR A 114 -7.52 -29.92 33.89
N ARG A 115 -8.53 -29.05 33.81
CA ARG A 115 -8.94 -28.23 34.98
C ARG A 115 -10.42 -28.28 35.34
N TRP A 116 -11.29 -28.81 34.47
CA TRP A 116 -12.74 -28.64 34.59
C TRP A 116 -13.53 -29.94 34.62
N PHE A 117 -14.67 -29.90 35.30
CA PHE A 117 -15.78 -30.82 35.10
C PHE A 117 -16.92 -30.10 34.37
N ALA A 118 -17.62 -30.79 33.47
CA ALA A 118 -18.87 -30.31 32.90
C ALA A 118 -20.06 -30.86 33.70
N VAL A 119 -20.90 -29.96 34.21
CA VAL A 119 -22.16 -30.29 34.89
C VAL A 119 -23.30 -29.61 34.13
N GLY A 120 -23.82 -30.29 33.11
CA GLY A 120 -24.79 -29.70 32.17
C GLY A 120 -24.18 -28.50 31.44
N PRO A 121 -24.86 -27.34 31.37
CA PRO A 121 -24.35 -26.13 30.69
C PRO A 121 -23.31 -25.35 31.52
N LEU A 122 -22.97 -25.80 32.73
CA LEU A 122 -22.06 -25.11 33.65
C LEU A 122 -20.74 -25.87 33.77
N THR A 123 -19.64 -25.13 33.84
CA THR A 123 -18.31 -25.69 34.12
C THR A 123 -17.93 -25.47 35.58
N PHE A 124 -17.46 -26.54 36.21
CA PHE A 124 -16.97 -26.50 37.58
C PHE A 124 -15.45 -26.66 37.61
N GLN A 125 -14.75 -25.72 38.26
CA GLN A 125 -13.29 -25.75 38.38
C GLN A 125 -12.88 -26.01 39.84
N PRO A 126 -12.49 -27.26 40.20
CA PRO A 126 -12.12 -27.62 41.56
C PRO A 126 -10.98 -26.79 42.16
N SER A 127 -10.06 -26.30 41.34
CA SER A 127 -8.94 -25.50 41.82
C SER A 127 -9.34 -24.15 42.43
N GLU A 128 -10.47 -23.58 42.01
CA GLU A 128 -11.05 -22.39 42.65
C GLU A 128 -11.42 -22.68 44.11
N LEU A 129 -12.03 -23.84 44.37
CA LEU A 129 -12.33 -24.30 45.72
C LEU A 129 -11.06 -24.66 46.50
N ALA A 130 -10.03 -25.19 45.84
CA ALA A 130 -8.75 -25.52 46.46
C ALA A 130 -8.01 -24.28 46.99
N LYS A 131 -8.02 -23.16 46.25
CA LYS A 131 -7.47 -21.87 46.73
C LYS A 131 -8.13 -21.45 48.05
N LEU A 132 -9.46 -21.50 48.12
CA LEU A 132 -10.21 -21.16 49.33
C LEU A 132 -10.00 -22.18 50.46
N GLY A 133 -10.07 -23.48 50.17
CA GLY A 133 -9.93 -24.56 51.16
C GLY A 133 -8.55 -24.58 51.80
N MET A 134 -7.49 -24.48 50.99
CA MET A 134 -6.11 -24.39 51.47
C MET A 134 -5.91 -23.15 52.36
N LEU A 135 -6.37 -21.98 51.92
CA LEU A 135 -6.30 -20.74 52.70
C LEU A 135 -6.94 -20.90 54.09
N LEU A 136 -8.16 -21.46 54.15
CA LEU A 136 -8.89 -21.63 55.39
C LEU A 136 -8.17 -22.59 56.36
N VAL A 137 -7.63 -23.71 55.85
CA VAL A 137 -6.87 -24.68 56.66
C VAL A 137 -5.54 -24.11 57.13
N LEU A 138 -4.80 -23.44 56.25
CA LEU A 138 -3.55 -22.76 56.63
C LEU A 138 -3.81 -21.70 57.71
N ALA A 139 -4.91 -20.94 57.60
CA ALA A 139 -5.31 -20.00 58.64
C ALA A 139 -5.64 -20.69 59.98
N ALA A 140 -6.18 -21.90 59.98
CA ALA A 140 -6.46 -22.69 61.18
C ALA A 140 -5.17 -23.19 61.85
N VAL A 141 -4.23 -23.70 61.05
CA VAL A 141 -2.94 -24.20 61.51
C VAL A 141 -2.04 -23.09 62.02
N LEU A 142 -1.86 -22.03 61.22
CA LEU A 142 -0.95 -20.92 61.56
C LEU A 142 -1.49 -20.05 62.70
N GLY A 143 -2.81 -20.01 62.86
CA GLY A 143 -3.50 -19.33 63.96
C GLY A 143 -3.57 -20.14 65.27
N SER A 144 -3.07 -21.37 65.29
CA SER A 144 -3.04 -22.23 66.49
C SER A 144 -1.95 -21.81 67.49
N GLY A 145 -2.08 -22.26 68.74
CA GLY A 145 -1.08 -22.03 69.80
C GLY A 145 0.20 -22.87 69.68
N ARG A 146 0.41 -23.59 68.58
CA ARG A 146 1.56 -24.48 68.36
C ARG A 146 2.89 -23.71 68.20
N PRO A 147 4.04 -24.31 68.56
CA PRO A 147 5.34 -23.71 68.30
C PRO A 147 5.58 -23.48 66.81
N ALA A 148 6.42 -22.49 66.47
CA ALA A 148 6.59 -22.02 65.09
C ALA A 148 7.06 -23.09 64.11
N TRP A 149 7.93 -24.01 64.55
CA TRP A 149 8.44 -25.10 63.71
C TRP A 149 7.34 -26.11 63.33
N GLN A 150 6.43 -26.45 64.27
CA GLN A 150 5.28 -27.32 63.97
C GLN A 150 4.29 -26.62 63.04
N ARG A 151 4.03 -25.33 63.26
CA ARG A 151 3.17 -24.54 62.37
C ARG A 151 3.73 -24.47 60.95
N PHE A 152 5.05 -24.33 60.81
CA PHE A 152 5.73 -24.30 59.51
C PHE A 152 5.59 -25.64 58.77
N TRP A 153 6.01 -26.75 59.37
CA TRP A 153 5.97 -28.07 58.70
C TRP A 153 4.55 -28.53 58.39
N LEU A 154 3.59 -28.30 59.29
CA LEU A 154 2.20 -28.66 59.05
C LEU A 154 1.58 -27.81 57.93
N ALA A 155 1.90 -26.51 57.86
CA ALA A 155 1.47 -25.65 56.77
C ALA A 155 2.09 -26.06 55.43
N LEU A 156 3.37 -26.45 55.41
CA LEU A 156 4.04 -26.91 54.20
C LEU A 156 3.44 -28.22 53.68
N LEU A 157 3.22 -29.19 54.57
CA LEU A 157 2.63 -30.49 54.22
C LEU A 157 1.21 -30.35 53.65
N LEU A 158 0.41 -29.46 54.22
CA LEU A 158 -0.95 -29.17 53.73
C LEU A 158 -0.97 -28.33 52.45
N ALA A 159 0.07 -27.55 52.17
CA ALA A 159 0.17 -26.79 50.93
C ALA A 159 0.68 -27.64 49.76
N VAL A 160 1.62 -28.55 50.01
CA VAL A 160 2.23 -29.42 48.98
C VAL A 160 1.21 -30.28 48.26
N VAL A 161 0.17 -30.78 48.95
CA VAL A 161 -0.83 -31.66 48.35
C VAL A 161 -1.61 -30.97 47.22
N PRO A 162 -2.36 -29.86 47.44
CA PRO A 162 -3.06 -29.19 46.36
C PRO A 162 -2.11 -28.61 45.30
N ILE A 163 -0.93 -28.10 45.68
CA ILE A 163 0.08 -27.58 44.74
C ILE A 163 0.58 -28.70 43.80
N GLY A 164 0.88 -29.88 44.35
CA GLY A 164 1.33 -31.04 43.58
C GLY A 164 0.24 -31.56 42.64
N LEU A 165 -1.01 -31.65 43.12
CA LEU A 165 -2.14 -32.07 42.29
C LEU A 165 -2.40 -31.11 41.13
N THR A 166 -2.33 -29.79 41.35
CA THR A 166 -2.52 -28.82 40.25
C THR A 166 -1.34 -28.80 39.28
N LEU A 167 -0.13 -29.09 39.75
CA LEU A 167 1.04 -29.25 38.89
C LEU A 167 0.90 -30.49 37.99
N MET A 168 0.32 -31.58 38.52
CA MET A 168 0.00 -32.79 37.74
C MET A 168 -1.15 -32.58 36.74
N GLN A 169 -1.97 -31.53 36.90
CA GLN A 169 -3.07 -31.12 36.01
C GLN A 169 -2.64 -30.13 34.88
N PRO A 170 -1.36 -30.14 34.52
CA PRO A 170 -0.65 -29.01 33.88
C PRO A 170 -1.18 -27.58 34.14
N ASP A 171 -1.66 -27.25 35.35
CA ASP A 171 -2.17 -25.92 35.66
C ASP A 171 -1.12 -25.05 36.37
N LEU A 172 -0.19 -24.51 35.58
CA LEU A 172 0.89 -23.65 36.09
C LEU A 172 0.37 -22.40 36.81
N SER A 173 -0.73 -21.83 36.33
CA SER A 173 -1.31 -20.59 36.85
C SER A 173 -1.86 -20.75 38.26
N THR A 174 -2.70 -21.76 38.45
CA THR A 174 -3.22 -22.12 39.78
C THR A 174 -2.08 -22.58 40.69
N THR A 175 -1.14 -23.37 40.19
CA THR A 175 0.01 -23.85 40.99
C THR A 175 0.83 -22.68 41.53
N LEU A 176 1.10 -21.67 40.68
CA LEU A 176 1.78 -20.44 41.08
C LEU A 176 0.95 -19.66 42.12
N LEU A 177 -0.35 -19.48 41.88
CA LEU A 177 -1.24 -18.78 42.82
C LEU A 177 -1.32 -19.48 44.18
N LEU A 178 -1.42 -20.81 44.22
CA LEU A 178 -1.40 -21.60 45.45
C LEU A 178 -0.05 -21.50 46.17
N THR A 179 1.06 -21.50 45.43
CA THR A 179 2.40 -21.35 46.01
C THR A 179 2.59 -19.96 46.64
N VAL A 180 2.20 -18.90 45.93
CA VAL A 180 2.23 -17.52 46.44
C VAL A 180 1.30 -17.35 47.64
N LEU A 181 0.11 -17.95 47.59
CA LEU A 181 -0.84 -17.97 48.70
C LEU A 181 -0.24 -18.67 49.93
N ALA A 182 0.38 -19.85 49.77
CA ALA A 182 1.00 -20.58 50.87
C ALA A 182 2.17 -19.78 51.49
N ALA A 183 3.07 -19.25 50.66
CA ALA A 183 4.18 -18.41 51.11
C ALA A 183 3.69 -17.14 51.84
N GLY A 184 2.70 -16.46 51.28
CA GLY A 184 2.10 -15.29 51.89
C GLY A 184 1.39 -15.63 53.20
N MET A 185 0.70 -16.76 53.30
CA MET A 185 0.09 -17.23 54.55
C MET A 185 1.14 -17.50 55.63
N LEU A 186 2.28 -18.11 55.31
CA LEU A 186 3.41 -18.31 56.24
C LEU A 186 3.95 -16.96 56.77
N LEU A 187 4.06 -15.97 55.88
CA LEU A 187 4.49 -14.62 56.23
C LEU A 187 3.47 -13.90 57.12
N LEU A 188 2.17 -13.96 56.78
CA LEU A 188 1.08 -13.43 57.60
C LEU A 188 0.97 -14.14 58.96
N GLY A 189 1.26 -15.45 59.01
CA GLY A 189 1.31 -16.30 60.19
C GLY A 189 2.50 -16.06 61.13
N ARG A 190 3.42 -15.15 60.75
CA ARG A 190 4.66 -14.82 61.46
C ARG A 190 5.58 -16.01 61.70
N ILE A 191 5.77 -16.84 60.68
CA ILE A 191 6.84 -17.83 60.73
C ILE A 191 8.19 -17.09 60.69
N PRO A 192 9.14 -17.39 61.60
CA PRO A 192 10.45 -16.76 61.61
C PRO A 192 11.19 -16.90 60.27
N ALA A 193 11.86 -15.83 59.81
CA ALA A 193 12.54 -15.80 58.51
C ALA A 193 13.56 -16.93 58.32
N ARG A 194 14.20 -17.42 59.38
CA ARG A 194 15.12 -18.57 59.33
C ARG A 194 14.54 -19.85 58.73
N PHE A 195 13.20 -20.02 58.77
CA PHE A 195 12.53 -21.15 58.12
C PHE A 195 12.10 -20.84 56.68
N LEU A 196 11.97 -19.56 56.33
CA LEU A 196 11.54 -19.09 55.01
C LEU A 196 12.73 -18.93 54.06
N LEU A 197 13.89 -18.49 54.56
CA LEU A 197 15.12 -18.26 53.77
C LEU A 197 15.61 -19.54 53.06
N PRO A 198 15.68 -20.72 53.71
CA PRO A 198 16.09 -21.95 53.01
C PRO A 198 15.10 -22.35 51.91
N LEU A 199 13.79 -22.16 52.13
CA LEU A 199 12.76 -22.44 51.13
C LEU A 199 12.89 -21.52 49.91
N GLY A 200 13.13 -20.22 50.15
CA GLY A 200 13.37 -19.25 49.09
C GLY A 200 14.66 -19.53 48.32
N ALA A 201 15.74 -19.88 49.01
CA ALA A 201 16.99 -20.27 48.38
C ALA A 201 16.83 -21.55 47.55
N ALA A 202 16.13 -22.56 48.07
CA ALA A 202 15.82 -23.78 47.33
C ALA A 202 14.98 -23.47 46.07
N ALA A 203 13.93 -22.65 46.18
CA ALA A 203 13.12 -22.24 45.03
C ALA A 203 13.95 -21.49 43.98
N ALA A 204 14.85 -20.60 44.38
CA ALA A 204 15.72 -19.86 43.47
C ALA A 204 16.73 -20.77 42.76
N VAL A 205 17.37 -21.71 43.48
CA VAL A 205 18.32 -22.68 42.92
C VAL A 205 17.61 -23.67 41.99
N SER A 206 16.39 -24.08 42.31
CA SER A 206 15.59 -24.98 41.49
C SER A 206 14.92 -24.31 40.28
N ALA A 207 14.90 -22.97 40.19
CA ALA A 207 14.20 -22.24 39.13
C ALA A 207 14.65 -22.60 37.70
N PRO A 208 15.96 -22.73 37.38
CA PRO A 208 16.40 -23.17 36.06
C PRO A 208 15.94 -24.59 35.73
N LEU A 209 15.93 -25.48 36.73
CA LEU A 209 15.47 -26.86 36.57
C LEU A 209 13.95 -26.92 36.34
N LEU A 210 13.19 -26.08 37.05
CA LEU A 210 11.74 -25.95 36.90
C LEU A 210 11.34 -25.50 35.50
N ILE A 211 12.14 -24.66 34.83
CA ILE A 211 11.89 -24.25 33.44
C ILE A 211 12.00 -25.46 32.49
N SER A 212 12.92 -26.39 32.74
CA SER A 212 13.07 -27.60 31.91
C SER A 212 11.89 -28.58 32.04
N LEU A 213 11.08 -28.45 33.09
CA LEU A 213 9.88 -29.26 33.33
C LEU A 213 8.61 -28.65 32.68
N LEU A 214 8.72 -27.46 32.08
CA LEU A 214 7.59 -26.79 31.43
C LEU A 214 7.25 -27.45 30.09
N ARG A 215 5.95 -27.49 29.78
CA ARG A 215 5.44 -27.93 28.46
C ARG A 215 5.80 -26.90 27.38
N PRO A 216 5.89 -27.29 26.09
CA PRO A 216 6.21 -26.36 25.00
C PRO A 216 5.35 -25.08 24.97
N TYR A 217 4.03 -25.19 25.17
CA TYR A 217 3.13 -24.02 25.19
C TYR A 217 3.39 -23.08 26.39
N GLN A 218 3.92 -23.60 27.51
CA GLN A 218 4.24 -22.81 28.70
C GLN A 218 5.55 -22.04 28.49
N VAL A 219 6.52 -22.67 27.82
CA VAL A 219 7.77 -22.04 27.38
C VAL A 219 7.46 -20.93 26.38
N GLU A 220 6.55 -21.16 25.43
CA GLU A 220 6.12 -20.14 24.47
C GLU A 220 5.57 -18.89 25.16
N ARG A 221 4.64 -19.05 26.11
CA ARG A 221 4.06 -17.92 26.90
C ARG A 221 5.09 -17.16 27.73
N LEU A 222 6.12 -17.85 28.22
CA LEU A 222 7.21 -17.23 28.97
C LEU A 222 8.19 -16.52 28.03
N GLY A 223 8.50 -17.13 26.89
CA GLY A 223 9.34 -16.56 25.83
C GLY A 223 8.73 -15.29 25.24
N THR A 224 7.42 -15.28 24.94
CA THR A 224 6.74 -14.08 24.43
C THR A 224 6.73 -12.94 25.43
N PHE A 225 6.70 -13.22 26.73
CA PHE A 225 6.89 -12.21 27.76
C PHE A 225 8.32 -11.64 27.79
N LEU A 226 9.34 -12.49 27.65
CA LEU A 226 10.75 -12.09 27.71
C LEU A 226 11.23 -11.33 26.46
N VAL A 227 10.72 -11.72 25.29
CA VAL A 227 11.09 -11.14 23.98
C VAL A 227 10.18 -9.96 23.61
N GLY A 228 8.95 -9.93 24.14
CA GLY A 228 7.99 -8.85 23.92
C GLY A 228 7.00 -9.12 22.79
N ALA A 229 5.87 -8.38 22.81
CA ALA A 229 4.73 -8.59 21.91
C ALA A 229 5.00 -8.25 20.43
N HIS A 230 6.09 -7.53 20.13
CA HIS A 230 6.35 -7.02 18.78
C HIS A 230 7.04 -8.05 17.88
N GLU A 231 7.77 -9.02 18.44
CA GLU A 231 8.56 -9.99 17.67
C GLU A 231 7.83 -11.32 17.40
N SER A 232 6.72 -11.59 18.09
CA SER A 232 5.94 -12.83 17.91
C SER A 232 4.52 -12.54 17.40
N PRO A 233 4.29 -12.56 16.08
CA PRO A 233 3.00 -12.24 15.46
C PRO A 233 1.95 -13.36 15.58
N THR A 234 2.26 -14.48 16.24
CA THR A 234 1.37 -15.64 16.40
C THR A 234 1.20 -16.02 17.87
N GLY A 235 0.24 -16.91 18.17
CA GLY A 235 0.05 -17.49 19.50
C GLY A 235 -0.13 -16.45 20.62
N SER A 236 0.67 -16.59 21.68
CA SER A 236 0.58 -15.71 22.87
C SER A 236 1.06 -14.28 22.63
N GLY A 237 1.99 -14.05 21.70
CA GLY A 237 2.47 -12.72 21.33
C GLY A 237 1.39 -11.91 20.59
N TRP A 238 0.66 -12.58 19.70
CA TRP A 238 -0.51 -11.99 19.04
C TRP A 238 -1.57 -11.56 20.05
N ALA A 239 -1.96 -12.43 20.98
CA ALA A 239 -2.96 -12.11 22.01
C ALA A 239 -2.59 -10.87 22.83
N LEU A 240 -1.31 -10.76 23.22
CA LEU A 240 -0.83 -9.59 23.95
C LEU A 240 -0.84 -8.32 23.09
N ARG A 241 -0.43 -8.41 21.82
CA ARG A 241 -0.50 -7.28 20.88
C ARG A 241 -1.93 -6.78 20.71
N GLN A 242 -2.91 -7.68 20.62
CA GLN A 242 -4.32 -7.31 20.55
C GLN A 242 -4.83 -6.67 21.85
N ALA A 243 -4.35 -7.13 23.01
CA ALA A 243 -4.64 -6.48 24.28
C ALA A 243 -4.10 -5.04 24.33
N HIS A 244 -2.88 -4.81 23.86
CA HIS A 244 -2.32 -3.46 23.74
C HIS A 244 -3.10 -2.59 22.76
N ILE A 245 -3.50 -3.12 21.61
CA ILE A 245 -4.36 -2.41 20.65
C ILE A 245 -5.69 -2.01 21.32
N ALA A 246 -6.35 -2.93 22.01
CA ALA A 246 -7.60 -2.63 22.72
C ALA A 246 -7.41 -1.56 23.81
N LEU A 247 -6.35 -1.66 24.61
CA LEU A 247 -6.02 -0.68 25.65
C LEU A 247 -5.65 0.70 25.08
N GLY A 248 -4.84 0.74 24.03
CA GLY A 248 -4.35 1.97 23.41
C GLY A 248 -5.41 2.69 22.58
N SER A 249 -6.27 1.94 21.88
CA SER A 249 -7.33 2.49 21.05
C SER A 249 -8.58 2.90 21.87
N GLY A 250 -8.78 2.35 23.08
CA GLY A 250 -10.00 2.54 23.88
C GLY A 250 -10.35 3.99 24.26
N GLY A 251 -9.45 4.96 24.15
CA GLY A 251 -9.74 6.35 24.52
C GLY A 251 -10.06 6.52 26.01
N LEU A 252 -10.47 7.71 26.44
CA LEU A 252 -10.83 7.93 27.86
C LEU A 252 -12.20 7.30 28.20
N PHE A 253 -13.15 7.37 27.26
CA PHE A 253 -14.56 7.01 27.47
C PHE A 253 -15.03 5.81 26.62
N GLY A 254 -14.13 5.13 25.91
CA GLY A 254 -14.48 3.98 25.10
C GLY A 254 -14.89 4.37 23.69
N ARG A 255 -15.39 3.37 22.97
CA ARG A 255 -15.81 3.47 21.55
C ARG A 255 -17.25 3.04 21.35
N THR A 256 -18.16 3.46 22.24
CA THR A 256 -19.55 2.99 22.16
C THR A 256 -20.28 3.39 20.87
N GLU A 257 -19.83 4.46 20.20
CA GLU A 257 -20.42 4.97 18.96
C GLU A 257 -19.77 4.41 17.67
N ASP A 258 -18.68 3.66 17.81
CA ASP A 258 -17.93 3.12 16.68
C ASP A 258 -18.70 1.97 15.99
N PRO A 259 -18.99 2.07 14.67
CA PRO A 259 -19.72 1.02 13.95
C PRO A 259 -18.95 -0.30 13.85
N LEU A 260 -17.62 -0.28 13.94
CA LEU A 260 -16.76 -1.47 13.85
C LEU A 260 -16.43 -2.05 15.22
N ARG A 261 -17.05 -1.55 16.29
CA ARG A 261 -16.77 -1.95 17.67
C ARG A 261 -16.86 -3.46 17.90
N LEU A 262 -17.84 -4.13 17.28
CA LEU A 262 -18.00 -5.59 17.36
C LEU A 262 -16.88 -6.33 16.61
N LEU A 263 -16.44 -5.78 15.47
CA LEU A 263 -15.33 -6.34 14.70
C LEU A 263 -14.01 -6.21 15.47
N ARG A 264 -13.70 -5.01 15.98
CA ARG A 264 -12.54 -4.75 16.84
C ARG A 264 -12.51 -5.69 18.05
N ALA A 265 -13.66 -5.92 18.66
CA ALA A 265 -13.76 -6.87 19.77
C ALA A 265 -13.36 -8.29 19.36
N GLN A 266 -13.60 -8.74 18.12
CA GLN A 266 -13.28 -10.11 17.68
C GLN A 266 -11.78 -10.36 17.54
N TYR A 267 -11.00 -9.30 17.32
CA TYR A 267 -9.54 -9.40 17.25
C TYR A 267 -8.89 -9.64 18.62
N LEU A 268 -9.57 -9.35 19.73
CA LEU A 268 -9.07 -9.65 21.06
C LEU A 268 -9.42 -11.10 21.45
N PRO A 269 -8.44 -12.02 21.54
CA PRO A 269 -8.70 -13.38 22.02
C PRO A 269 -9.04 -13.38 23.53
N GLU A 270 -9.78 -14.38 24.00
CA GLU A 270 -10.08 -14.56 25.44
C GLU A 270 -10.61 -13.28 26.12
N ARG A 271 -11.33 -12.45 25.35
CA ARG A 271 -11.86 -11.12 25.72
C ARG A 271 -12.93 -11.15 26.81
N ASP A 272 -13.51 -12.31 27.06
CA ASP A 272 -14.50 -12.59 28.09
C ASP A 272 -13.87 -13.16 29.37
N THR A 273 -12.69 -13.77 29.27
CA THR A 273 -11.99 -14.45 30.38
C THR A 273 -10.72 -13.68 30.78
N ASP A 274 -9.55 -14.08 30.31
CA ASP A 274 -8.24 -13.60 30.77
C ASP A 274 -7.97 -12.14 30.39
N LEU A 275 -8.44 -11.72 29.21
CA LEU A 275 -8.25 -10.37 28.66
C LEU A 275 -9.48 -9.47 28.85
N ALA A 276 -10.33 -9.80 29.83
CA ALA A 276 -11.56 -9.05 30.12
C ALA A 276 -11.30 -7.58 30.50
N LEU A 277 -10.15 -7.25 31.10
CA LEU A 277 -9.81 -5.87 31.41
C LEU A 277 -9.46 -5.07 30.15
N ALA A 278 -8.62 -5.62 29.27
CA ALA A 278 -8.30 -5.01 27.98
C ALA A 278 -9.55 -4.86 27.10
N SER A 279 -10.41 -5.88 27.11
CA SER A 279 -11.74 -5.85 26.49
C SER A 279 -12.58 -4.69 27.03
N LEU A 280 -12.70 -4.55 28.35
CA LEU A 280 -13.46 -3.47 28.98
C LEU A 280 -12.89 -2.10 28.65
N VAL A 281 -11.57 -1.91 28.68
CA VAL A 281 -10.95 -0.62 28.33
C VAL A 281 -11.14 -0.29 26.85
N GLY A 282 -11.01 -1.26 25.94
CA GLY A 282 -11.27 -1.03 24.52
C GLY A 282 -12.71 -0.60 24.23
N GLN A 283 -13.66 -1.03 25.05
CA GLN A 283 -15.08 -0.78 24.84
C GLN A 283 -15.61 0.44 25.62
N TRP A 284 -15.24 0.58 26.89
CA TRP A 284 -15.71 1.58 27.85
C TRP A 284 -14.66 2.65 28.22
N GLY A 285 -13.43 2.48 27.75
CA GLY A 285 -12.35 3.45 27.94
C GLY A 285 -11.57 3.28 29.23
N LEU A 286 -10.51 4.08 29.33
CA LEU A 286 -9.58 4.07 30.45
C LEU A 286 -10.25 4.45 31.78
N VAL A 287 -11.28 5.30 31.77
CA VAL A 287 -12.03 5.68 32.99
C VAL A 287 -12.72 4.46 33.59
N ALA A 288 -13.33 3.60 32.76
CA ALA A 288 -13.94 2.37 33.23
C ALA A 288 -12.87 1.40 33.76
N GLY A 289 -11.74 1.26 33.07
CA GLY A 289 -10.58 0.49 33.55
C GLY A 289 -10.06 0.96 34.91
N ALA A 290 -9.87 2.27 35.07
CA ALA A 290 -9.49 2.88 36.34
C ALA A 290 -10.55 2.63 37.44
N GLY A 291 -11.84 2.67 37.09
CA GLY A 291 -12.94 2.30 37.97
C GLY A 291 -12.87 0.84 38.45
N VAL A 292 -12.55 -0.10 37.56
CA VAL A 292 -12.34 -1.53 37.91
C VAL A 292 -11.14 -1.67 38.85
N VAL A 293 -10.00 -1.08 38.52
CA VAL A 293 -8.80 -1.13 39.37
C VAL A 293 -9.09 -0.52 40.75
N LEU A 294 -9.80 0.62 40.81
CA LEU A 294 -10.23 1.25 42.05
C LEU A 294 -11.17 0.36 42.86
N ALA A 295 -12.16 -0.28 42.23
CA ALA A 295 -13.07 -1.20 42.90
C ALA A 295 -12.32 -2.41 43.48
N ALA A 296 -11.37 -2.99 42.74
CA ALA A 296 -10.52 -4.07 43.22
C ALA A 296 -9.62 -3.62 44.39
N LEU A 297 -8.98 -2.45 44.29
CA LEU A 297 -8.18 -1.84 45.36
C LEU A 297 -9.01 -1.63 46.63
N LEU A 298 -10.20 -1.06 46.50
CA LEU A 298 -11.13 -0.88 47.59
C LEU A 298 -11.47 -2.23 48.22
N LEU A 299 -11.82 -3.23 47.42
CA LEU A 299 -12.18 -4.56 47.92
C LEU A 299 -11.04 -5.22 48.70
N VAL A 300 -9.83 -5.27 48.13
CA VAL A 300 -8.62 -5.80 48.78
C VAL A 300 -8.33 -5.06 50.08
N TRP A 301 -8.41 -3.73 50.08
CA TRP A 301 -8.16 -2.92 51.28
C TRP A 301 -9.21 -3.14 52.37
N ARG A 302 -10.49 -3.28 52.01
CA ARG A 302 -11.57 -3.57 52.95
C ARG A 302 -11.44 -4.97 53.56
N LEU A 303 -11.07 -5.97 52.76
CA LEU A 303 -10.76 -7.33 53.23
C LEU A 303 -9.56 -7.31 54.19
N ALA A 304 -8.48 -6.60 53.84
CA ALA A 304 -7.28 -6.44 54.67
C ALA A 304 -7.61 -5.75 56.01
N MET A 305 -8.47 -4.74 56.01
CA MET A 305 -8.91 -4.04 57.22
C MET A 305 -9.82 -4.92 58.11
N ALA A 306 -10.59 -5.84 57.53
CA ALA A 306 -11.38 -6.80 58.31
C ALA A 306 -10.52 -7.72 59.19
N SER A 307 -9.27 -8.00 58.79
CA SER A 307 -8.32 -8.76 59.63
C SER A 307 -8.07 -8.12 61.00
N ARG A 308 -8.15 -6.79 61.11
CA ARG A 308 -7.97 -6.04 62.38
C ARG A 308 -9.21 -6.03 63.26
N ALA A 309 -10.39 -6.22 62.67
CA ALA A 309 -11.64 -6.29 63.40
C ALA A 309 -11.80 -7.65 64.12
N SER A 310 -11.13 -8.70 63.61
CA SER A 310 -11.14 -10.03 64.22
C SER A 310 -10.51 -10.03 65.61
N ARG A 311 -11.12 -10.79 66.54
CA ARG A 311 -10.58 -11.05 67.88
C ARG A 311 -9.85 -12.38 67.99
N THR A 312 -9.86 -13.23 66.97
CA THR A 312 -9.15 -14.51 66.95
C THR A 312 -8.02 -14.47 65.91
N PRO A 313 -6.84 -15.08 66.19
CA PRO A 313 -5.75 -15.21 65.22
C PRO A 313 -6.21 -15.90 63.94
N HIS A 314 -7.01 -16.97 64.08
CA HIS A 314 -7.60 -17.69 62.95
C HIS A 314 -8.45 -16.77 62.05
N GLY A 315 -9.41 -16.02 62.59
CA GLY A 315 -10.25 -15.12 61.78
C GLY A 315 -9.47 -13.95 61.17
N ALA A 316 -8.40 -13.49 61.85
CA ALA A 316 -7.54 -12.44 61.32
C ALA A 316 -6.72 -12.94 60.10
N LEU A 317 -6.22 -14.18 60.17
CA LEU A 317 -5.51 -14.83 59.06
C LEU A 317 -6.43 -15.18 57.90
N VAL A 318 -7.68 -15.59 58.14
CA VAL A 318 -8.67 -15.82 57.07
C VAL A 318 -8.92 -14.53 56.28
N ALA A 319 -9.25 -13.42 56.97
CA ALA A 319 -9.50 -12.14 56.29
C ALA A 319 -8.25 -11.58 55.60
N GLY A 320 -7.07 -11.71 56.23
CA GLY A 320 -5.80 -11.28 55.63
C GLY A 320 -5.37 -12.14 54.44
N GLY A 321 -5.56 -13.45 54.50
CA GLY A 321 -5.29 -14.39 53.42
C GLY A 321 -6.21 -14.18 52.22
N LEU A 322 -7.50 -13.88 52.46
CA LEU A 322 -8.45 -13.59 51.38
C LEU A 322 -8.13 -12.26 50.68
N ALA A 323 -7.67 -11.25 51.43
CA ALA A 323 -7.16 -10.01 50.85
C ALA A 323 -5.91 -10.25 49.99
N LEU A 324 -5.00 -11.11 50.45
CA LEU A 324 -3.81 -11.51 49.69
C LEU A 324 -4.19 -12.25 48.40
N LEU A 325 -5.05 -13.27 48.48
CA LEU A 325 -5.47 -14.07 47.34
C LEU A 325 -6.06 -13.19 46.23
N LEU A 326 -7.09 -12.41 46.57
CA LEU A 326 -7.77 -11.53 45.63
C LEU A 326 -6.82 -10.47 45.05
N GLY A 327 -5.95 -9.90 45.88
CA GLY A 327 -5.00 -8.88 45.45
C GLY A 327 -3.93 -9.42 44.49
N VAL A 328 -3.42 -10.63 44.74
CA VAL A 328 -2.46 -11.28 43.84
C VAL A 328 -3.11 -11.64 42.51
N GLU A 329 -4.31 -12.21 42.51
CA GLU A 329 -5.04 -12.53 41.27
C GLU A 329 -5.31 -11.27 40.44
N THR A 330 -5.72 -10.18 41.09
CA THR A 330 -5.93 -8.88 40.42
C THR A 330 -4.62 -8.37 39.81
N VAL A 331 -3.52 -8.38 40.57
CA VAL A 331 -2.20 -7.96 40.07
C VAL A 331 -1.75 -8.80 38.88
N VAL A 332 -1.89 -10.12 38.97
CA VAL A 332 -1.48 -11.03 37.89
C VAL A 332 -2.32 -10.78 36.63
N SER A 333 -3.65 -10.64 36.78
CA SER A 333 -4.55 -10.38 35.65
C SER A 333 -4.28 -9.02 35.01
N VAL A 334 -4.19 -7.93 35.80
CA VAL A 334 -3.88 -6.59 35.28
C VAL A 334 -2.51 -6.56 34.62
N GLY A 335 -1.49 -7.13 35.27
CA GLY A 335 -0.13 -7.20 34.72
C GLY A 335 -0.09 -7.98 33.41
N ALA A 336 -0.84 -9.07 33.29
CA ALA A 336 -0.92 -9.85 32.06
C ALA A 336 -1.63 -9.10 30.91
N ASN A 337 -2.72 -8.39 31.21
CA ASN A 337 -3.43 -7.54 30.23
C ASN A 337 -2.54 -6.40 29.71
N LEU A 338 -1.61 -5.90 30.53
CA LEU A 338 -0.66 -4.85 30.16
C LEU A 338 0.65 -5.40 29.55
N GLY A 339 0.86 -6.72 29.53
CA GLY A 339 2.11 -7.35 29.08
C GLY A 339 3.27 -7.25 30.06
N LEU A 340 3.01 -6.85 31.30
CA LEU A 340 4.00 -6.78 32.38
C LEU A 340 4.22 -8.12 33.08
N LEU A 341 3.35 -9.10 32.82
CA LEU A 341 3.42 -10.48 33.29
C LEU A 341 2.98 -11.41 32.14
N PRO A 342 3.42 -12.68 32.12
CA PRO A 342 2.99 -13.64 31.10
C PRO A 342 1.49 -13.92 31.20
N LEU A 343 0.85 -14.16 30.04
CA LEU A 343 -0.55 -14.59 29.95
C LEU A 343 -0.72 -16.00 30.54
N ALA A 344 -0.90 -16.06 31.85
CA ALA A 344 -0.94 -17.32 32.59
C ALA A 344 -2.32 -17.99 32.60
N GLY A 345 -3.39 -17.32 32.18
CA GLY A 345 -4.75 -17.85 32.32
C GLY A 345 -5.40 -17.56 33.67
N VAL A 346 -5.09 -16.40 34.25
CA VAL A 346 -5.65 -15.96 35.54
C VAL A 346 -6.74 -14.92 35.27
N PRO A 347 -8.03 -15.29 35.45
CA PRO A 347 -9.13 -14.37 35.21
C PRO A 347 -9.13 -13.24 36.25
N PHE A 348 -9.61 -12.07 35.84
CA PHE A 348 -9.77 -10.94 36.75
C PHE A 348 -10.89 -11.25 37.76
N PRO A 349 -10.63 -11.23 39.08
CA PRO A 349 -11.63 -11.62 40.08
C PRO A 349 -12.90 -10.76 40.00
N LEU A 350 -14.06 -11.42 39.93
CA LEU A 350 -15.41 -10.83 39.85
C LEU A 350 -15.73 -10.04 38.56
N LEU A 351 -14.74 -9.71 37.71
CA LEU A 351 -14.96 -9.02 36.42
C LEU A 351 -15.09 -10.03 35.28
N SER A 352 -14.10 -10.89 35.13
CA SER A 352 -14.04 -11.88 34.05
C SER A 352 -15.17 -12.89 34.14
N TYR A 353 -15.58 -13.39 32.99
CA TYR A 353 -16.49 -14.54 32.91
C TYR A 353 -15.84 -15.74 33.59
N GLY A 354 -16.54 -16.32 34.57
CA GLY A 354 -16.04 -17.47 35.30
C GLY A 354 -17.11 -18.11 36.17
N GLY A 355 -17.48 -19.35 35.85
CA GLY A 355 -18.55 -20.09 36.56
C GLY A 355 -18.27 -20.26 38.05
N THR A 356 -17.30 -21.10 38.39
CA THR A 356 -16.99 -21.41 39.80
C THR A 356 -16.25 -20.29 40.50
N ALA A 357 -15.36 -19.60 39.78
CA ALA A 357 -14.55 -18.51 40.33
C ALA A 357 -15.46 -17.40 40.91
N LEU A 358 -16.46 -16.92 40.17
CA LEU A 358 -17.36 -15.87 40.63
C LEU A 358 -18.07 -16.25 41.94
N VAL A 359 -18.61 -17.47 42.02
CA VAL A 359 -19.30 -17.98 43.22
C VAL A 359 -18.34 -18.10 44.41
N VAL A 360 -17.15 -18.64 44.20
CA VAL A 360 -16.12 -18.81 45.25
C VAL A 360 -15.66 -17.47 45.81
N HIS A 361 -15.44 -16.47 44.96
CA HIS A 361 -15.03 -15.13 45.40
C HIS A 361 -16.14 -14.41 46.18
N LEU A 362 -17.40 -14.54 45.77
CA LEU A 362 -18.54 -13.99 46.51
C LEU A 362 -18.76 -14.72 47.85
N ALA A 363 -18.59 -16.05 47.89
CA ALA A 363 -18.61 -16.84 49.11
C ALA A 363 -17.49 -16.41 50.08
N ALA A 364 -16.28 -16.22 49.57
CA ALA A 364 -15.13 -15.73 50.32
C ALA A 364 -15.37 -14.33 50.93
N LEU A 365 -16.01 -13.43 50.19
CA LEU A 365 -16.45 -12.14 50.71
C LEU A 365 -17.44 -12.30 51.87
N GLY A 366 -18.38 -13.26 51.75
CA GLY A 366 -19.29 -13.65 52.81
C GLY A 366 -18.56 -14.10 54.09
N VAL A 367 -17.50 -14.91 53.95
CA VAL A 367 -16.65 -15.33 55.07
C VAL A 367 -15.98 -14.13 55.76
N VAL A 368 -15.46 -13.15 55.01
CA VAL A 368 -14.86 -11.95 55.62
C VAL A 368 -15.89 -11.08 56.33
N LEU A 369 -17.09 -10.95 55.76
CA LEU A 369 -18.21 -10.25 56.42
C LEU A 369 -18.59 -10.95 57.75
N ALA A 370 -18.55 -12.29 57.80
CA ALA A 370 -18.77 -13.03 59.03
C ALA A 370 -17.66 -12.78 60.08
N VAL A 371 -16.40 -12.74 59.66
CA VAL A 371 -15.25 -12.38 60.52
C VAL A 371 -15.43 -10.99 61.13
N ARG A 372 -15.83 -10.01 60.33
CA ARG A 372 -16.05 -8.63 60.79
C ARG A 372 -17.23 -8.52 61.76
N ARG A 373 -18.37 -9.14 61.43
CA ARG A 373 -19.57 -9.19 62.29
C ARG A 373 -19.26 -9.73 63.68
N ASP A 374 -18.55 -10.86 63.74
CA ASP A 374 -18.24 -11.54 65.01
C ASP A 374 -17.17 -10.78 65.81
N GLY A 375 -16.26 -10.07 65.14
CA GLY A 375 -15.29 -9.17 65.78
C GLY A 375 -15.92 -7.94 66.47
N ALA A 376 -17.02 -7.42 65.92
CA ALA A 376 -17.73 -6.25 66.44
C ALA A 376 -18.58 -6.53 67.71
N ARG A 377 -19.04 -7.78 67.93
CA ARG A 377 -19.88 -8.12 69.10
C ARG A 377 -19.06 -8.16 70.40
N ARG A 378 -19.36 -7.30 71.38
CA ARG A 378 -18.77 -7.40 72.74
C ARG A 378 -19.46 -8.53 73.52
N ARG A 379 -18.67 -9.42 74.16
CA ARG A 379 -19.18 -10.23 75.27
C ARG A 379 -19.15 -9.34 76.51
N LEU A 380 -20.27 -9.18 77.19
CA LEU A 380 -20.41 -8.31 78.37
C LEU A 380 -19.53 -8.77 79.56
N TRP A 381 -18.96 -9.98 79.52
CA TRP A 381 -18.30 -10.66 80.65
C TRP A 381 -16.93 -11.29 80.31
N ALA A 382 -16.23 -10.84 79.26
CA ALA A 382 -14.92 -11.41 78.91
C ALA A 382 -13.76 -10.56 79.47
N PRO A 383 -12.75 -11.16 80.13
CA PRO A 383 -11.57 -10.43 80.59
C PRO A 383 -10.84 -9.76 79.41
N PRO A 384 -10.12 -8.64 79.62
CA PRO A 384 -9.34 -8.00 78.59
C PRO A 384 -8.25 -8.98 78.11
N ALA A 385 -8.45 -9.57 76.93
CA ALA A 385 -7.47 -10.46 76.33
C ALA A 385 -6.13 -9.73 76.17
N ARG A 386 -5.04 -10.35 76.65
CA ARG A 386 -3.66 -9.91 76.43
C ARG A 386 -3.48 -9.57 74.94
N ARG A 387 -2.80 -8.44 74.67
CA ARG A 387 -2.56 -7.84 73.35
C ARG A 387 -2.43 -8.91 72.25
N ASN A 388 -3.52 -9.16 71.54
CA ASN A 388 -3.51 -10.05 70.39
C ASN A 388 -2.57 -9.43 69.34
N PRO A 389 -1.59 -10.15 68.81
CA PRO A 389 -0.60 -9.55 67.93
C PRO A 389 -1.28 -9.28 66.59
N ARG A 390 -1.86 -8.09 66.43
CA ARG A 390 -2.54 -7.62 65.21
C ARG A 390 -1.65 -7.88 64.00
N PRO A 391 -2.12 -8.51 62.91
CA PRO A 391 -1.27 -8.82 61.77
C PRO A 391 -0.81 -7.51 61.09
N ARG A 392 0.38 -7.02 61.45
CA ARG A 392 0.94 -5.76 60.92
C ARG A 392 1.30 -5.90 59.44
N LEU A 393 1.73 -7.11 59.04
CA LEU A 393 2.14 -7.43 57.68
C LEU A 393 0.99 -7.39 56.67
N VAL A 394 -0.26 -7.70 57.06
CA VAL A 394 -1.42 -7.66 56.14
C VAL A 394 -1.59 -6.28 55.47
N ARG A 395 -1.37 -5.19 56.22
CA ARG A 395 -1.46 -3.84 55.64
C ARG A 395 -0.27 -3.47 54.76
N LEU A 396 0.92 -3.96 55.09
CA LEU A 396 2.10 -3.73 54.26
C LEU A 396 1.97 -4.47 52.94
N VAL A 397 1.53 -5.74 52.98
CA VAL A 397 1.23 -6.54 51.80
C VAL A 397 0.12 -5.90 50.96
N ALA A 398 -1.01 -5.53 51.58
CA ALA A 398 -2.09 -4.85 50.87
C ALA A 398 -1.67 -3.50 50.28
N ALA A 399 -0.83 -2.72 50.97
CA ALA A 399 -0.28 -1.47 50.45
C ALA A 399 0.69 -1.71 49.29
N GLY A 400 1.53 -2.74 49.35
CA GLY A 400 2.42 -3.14 48.26
C GLY A 400 1.65 -3.56 47.01
N LEU A 401 0.64 -4.43 47.17
CA LEU A 401 -0.25 -4.82 46.07
C LEU A 401 -1.01 -3.60 45.51
N SER A 402 -1.43 -2.68 46.39
CA SER A 402 -2.10 -1.45 45.95
C SER A 402 -1.18 -0.54 45.14
N ALA A 403 0.06 -0.35 45.60
CA ALA A 403 1.06 0.45 44.89
C ALA A 403 1.38 -0.14 43.51
N LEU A 404 1.46 -1.47 43.40
CA LEU A 404 1.68 -2.15 42.13
C LEU A 404 0.50 -1.98 41.16
N LEU A 405 -0.74 -2.13 41.63
CA LEU A 405 -1.93 -1.88 40.80
C LEU A 405 -2.03 -0.42 40.34
N VAL A 406 -1.68 0.54 41.19
CA VAL A 406 -1.61 1.96 40.79
C VAL A 406 -0.50 2.17 39.76
N SER A 407 0.68 1.57 39.94
CA SER A 407 1.77 1.70 38.96
C SER A 407 1.39 1.08 37.61
N PHE A 408 0.66 -0.04 37.61
CA PHE A 408 0.12 -0.68 36.41
C PHE A 408 -0.95 0.19 35.74
N GLY A 409 -1.84 0.83 36.52
CA GLY A 409 -2.80 1.80 35.99
C GLY A 409 -2.13 2.99 35.32
N VAL A 410 -1.07 3.54 35.94
CA VAL A 410 -0.25 4.62 35.36
C VAL A 410 0.46 4.14 34.09
N TYR A 411 0.99 2.91 34.08
CA TYR A 411 1.58 2.31 32.88
C TYR A 411 0.56 2.19 31.74
N GLY A 412 -0.66 1.70 32.02
CA GLY A 412 -1.74 1.62 31.03
C GLY A 412 -2.13 2.98 30.47
N TRP A 413 -2.21 4.01 31.32
CA TRP A 413 -2.44 5.39 30.86
C TRP A 413 -1.30 5.89 29.96
N ARG A 414 -0.05 5.68 30.36
CA ARG A 414 1.12 6.07 29.56
C ARG A 414 1.18 5.34 28.22
N LEU A 415 0.85 4.04 28.20
CA LEU A 415 0.76 3.24 26.97
C LEU A 415 -0.23 3.88 26.00
N GLN A 416 -1.41 4.24 26.49
CA GLN A 416 -2.44 4.88 25.69
C GLN A 416 -2.05 6.29 25.21
N GLU A 417 -1.47 7.12 26.09
CA GLU A 417 -1.05 8.48 25.75
C GLU A 417 0.08 8.51 24.73
N THR A 418 1.04 7.58 24.84
CA THR A 418 2.25 7.59 23.99
C THR A 418 2.13 6.74 22.73
N GLN A 419 1.32 5.68 22.73
CA GLN A 419 1.24 4.71 21.63
C GLN A 419 -0.18 4.50 21.11
N GLY A 420 -1.19 5.18 21.65
CA GLY A 420 -2.61 4.96 21.31
C GLY A 420 -2.90 5.09 19.82
N GLU A 421 -2.51 6.20 19.19
CA GLU A 421 -2.73 6.44 17.76
C GLU A 421 -2.01 5.41 16.88
N ALA A 422 -0.76 5.08 17.21
CA ALA A 422 0.03 4.10 16.46
C ALA A 422 -0.58 2.69 16.56
N LEU A 423 -1.03 2.28 17.76
CA LEU A 423 -1.68 0.99 17.98
C LEU A 423 -3.04 0.91 17.31
N GLU A 424 -3.79 2.02 17.28
CA GLU A 424 -5.03 2.12 16.51
C GLU A 424 -4.78 1.94 15.02
N ALA A 425 -3.83 2.65 14.43
CA ALA A 425 -3.48 2.51 13.02
C ALA A 425 -3.07 1.06 12.67
N VAL A 426 -2.32 0.40 13.55
CA VAL A 426 -1.97 -1.02 13.41
C VAL A 426 -3.21 -1.91 13.44
N GLY A 427 -4.16 -1.65 14.35
CA GLY A 427 -5.43 -2.40 14.43
C GLY A 427 -6.27 -2.23 13.16
N ASP A 428 -6.41 -1.00 12.68
CA ASP A 428 -7.18 -0.68 11.48
C ASP A 428 -6.56 -1.30 10.23
N GLN A 429 -5.22 -1.30 10.13
CA GLN A 429 -4.51 -1.99 9.06
C GLN A 429 -4.72 -3.51 9.09
N GLN A 430 -4.78 -4.13 10.28
CA GLN A 430 -5.04 -5.57 10.41
C GLN A 430 -6.45 -5.95 9.95
N MET A 431 -7.42 -5.07 10.21
CA MET A 431 -8.83 -5.23 9.83
C MET A 431 -9.15 -4.82 8.40
N THR A 432 -8.22 -4.18 7.68
CA THR A 432 -8.51 -3.64 6.35
C THR A 432 -7.80 -4.44 5.26
N ARG A 433 -8.54 -4.77 4.19
CA ARG A 433 -8.00 -5.33 2.94
C ARG A 433 -8.58 -4.54 1.77
N CYS A 434 -7.78 -4.21 0.77
CA CYS A 434 -8.25 -3.42 -0.36
C CYS A 434 -7.94 -4.13 -1.67
N PHE A 435 -8.81 -3.94 -2.67
CA PHE A 435 -8.55 -4.31 -4.06
C PHE A 435 -8.55 -3.07 -4.94
N ARG A 436 -7.79 -3.14 -6.04
CA ARG A 436 -7.55 -2.03 -6.96
C ARG A 436 -8.79 -1.72 -7.80
N LEU A 437 -9.04 -0.43 -8.02
CA LEU A 437 -9.98 0.07 -9.02
C LEU A 437 -9.17 0.70 -10.15
N PRO A 438 -9.20 0.15 -11.39
CA PRO A 438 -8.40 0.66 -12.49
C PRO A 438 -8.81 2.10 -12.87
N ALA A 439 -7.82 2.93 -13.17
CA ALA A 439 -8.04 4.27 -13.70
C ALA A 439 -8.28 4.25 -15.22
N PRO A 440 -9.24 5.04 -15.73
CA PRO A 440 -9.37 5.27 -17.17
C PRO A 440 -8.13 6.00 -17.69
N ARG A 441 -7.62 5.56 -18.84
CA ARG A 441 -6.43 6.13 -19.46
C ARG A 441 -6.82 7.38 -20.26
N GLY A 442 -6.00 8.41 -20.22
CA GLY A 442 -6.20 9.62 -21.03
C GLY A 442 -6.20 9.33 -22.53
N GLN A 443 -6.96 10.10 -23.30
CA GLN A 443 -7.04 9.96 -24.76
C GLN A 443 -5.83 10.61 -25.44
N ILE A 444 -5.45 10.14 -26.61
CA ILE A 444 -4.49 10.80 -27.50
C ILE A 444 -5.27 11.33 -28.69
N THR A 445 -5.11 12.60 -28.99
CA THR A 445 -5.78 13.28 -30.10
C THR A 445 -4.76 13.93 -31.04
N ASP A 446 -5.18 14.16 -32.28
CA ASP A 446 -4.45 15.01 -33.21
C ASP A 446 -4.59 16.49 -32.82
N ARG A 447 -3.97 17.39 -33.58
CA ARG A 447 -3.99 18.81 -33.27
C ARG A 447 -5.38 19.46 -33.34
N HIS A 448 -6.37 18.77 -33.89
CA HIS A 448 -7.76 19.20 -34.08
C HIS A 448 -8.73 18.43 -33.18
N ASP A 449 -8.22 17.78 -32.13
CA ASP A 449 -8.98 16.97 -31.18
C ASP A 449 -9.63 15.71 -31.81
N VAL A 450 -9.15 15.28 -32.97
CA VAL A 450 -9.57 14.01 -33.57
C VAL A 450 -8.92 12.86 -32.80
N PRO A 451 -9.70 11.89 -32.28
CA PRO A 451 -9.14 10.80 -31.48
C PRO A 451 -8.22 9.86 -32.27
N LEU A 452 -7.01 9.65 -31.76
CA LEU A 452 -5.98 8.76 -32.31
C LEU A 452 -5.78 7.50 -31.45
N ALA A 453 -5.92 7.62 -30.13
CA ALA A 453 -5.97 6.49 -29.21
C ALA A 453 -6.94 6.80 -28.06
N VAL A 454 -7.88 5.91 -27.80
CA VAL A 454 -8.93 6.10 -26.80
C VAL A 454 -9.22 4.83 -26.05
N ASP A 455 -9.85 4.95 -24.89
CA ASP A 455 -10.49 3.79 -24.27
C ASP A 455 -11.76 3.42 -25.06
N ALA A 456 -12.01 2.13 -25.28
CA ALA A 456 -13.13 1.61 -26.05
C ALA A 456 -14.50 2.13 -25.55
N ALA A 457 -14.57 2.51 -24.26
CA ALA A 457 -15.75 3.14 -23.66
C ALA A 457 -16.13 4.46 -24.29
N GLU A 458 -15.17 5.24 -24.77
CA GLU A 458 -15.39 6.53 -25.41
C GLU A 458 -16.00 6.37 -26.82
N LEU A 459 -15.84 5.17 -27.43
CA LEU A 459 -16.45 4.81 -28.71
C LEU A 459 -17.80 4.10 -28.54
N GLY A 460 -18.37 4.07 -27.33
CA GLY A 460 -19.60 3.34 -27.03
C GLY A 460 -19.45 1.81 -27.03
N ALA A 461 -18.23 1.29 -27.16
CA ALA A 461 -17.91 -0.14 -27.12
C ALA A 461 -17.30 -0.56 -25.77
N GLY A 462 -17.49 0.25 -24.74
CA GLY A 462 -16.97 0.01 -23.39
C GLY A 462 -17.67 -1.15 -22.69
N VAL A 463 -16.87 -1.97 -22.02
CA VAL A 463 -17.33 -3.04 -21.15
C VAL A 463 -16.89 -2.70 -19.73
N ASP A 464 -17.82 -2.76 -18.78
CA ASP A 464 -17.49 -2.69 -17.37
C ASP A 464 -17.68 -4.07 -16.75
N ARG A 465 -16.78 -4.41 -15.83
CA ARG A 465 -16.77 -5.65 -15.09
C ARG A 465 -17.48 -5.48 -13.76
N VAL A 466 -18.43 -6.38 -13.49
CA VAL A 466 -19.12 -6.46 -12.20
C VAL A 466 -18.33 -7.39 -11.28
N LEU A 467 -17.80 -6.81 -10.20
CA LEU A 467 -17.10 -7.49 -9.12
C LEU A 467 -18.03 -7.62 -7.92
N VAL A 468 -17.96 -8.76 -7.22
CA VAL A 468 -18.72 -8.98 -5.99
C VAL A 468 -17.82 -9.43 -4.84
N VAL A 469 -18.22 -9.08 -3.62
CA VAL A 469 -17.64 -9.58 -2.37
C VAL A 469 -18.52 -10.73 -1.86
N PRO A 470 -18.16 -12.01 -2.08
CA PRO A 470 -19.08 -13.13 -1.87
C PRO A 470 -19.59 -13.23 -0.43
N ALA A 471 -18.75 -12.97 0.57
CA ALA A 471 -19.12 -13.03 1.98
C ALA A 471 -20.27 -12.08 2.34
N LEU A 472 -20.37 -10.93 1.66
CA LEU A 472 -21.45 -9.96 1.89
C LEU A 472 -22.75 -10.39 1.19
N LEU A 473 -22.68 -11.07 0.04
CA LEU A 473 -23.88 -11.43 -0.72
C LEU A 473 -24.48 -12.78 -0.30
N ARG A 474 -23.70 -13.75 0.19
CA ARG A 474 -24.19 -15.10 0.55
C ARG A 474 -25.34 -15.10 1.56
N THR A 475 -25.39 -14.11 2.44
CA THR A 475 -26.43 -13.96 3.46
C THR A 475 -27.66 -13.19 2.95
N ARG A 476 -27.65 -12.76 1.69
CA ARG A 476 -28.67 -11.89 1.07
C ARG A 476 -29.17 -12.47 -0.26
N PRO A 477 -29.91 -13.59 -0.25
CA PRO A 477 -30.30 -14.28 -1.49
C PRO A 477 -31.15 -13.39 -2.43
N ALA A 478 -31.99 -12.52 -1.89
CA ALA A 478 -32.77 -11.57 -2.69
C ALA A 478 -31.91 -10.57 -3.47
N ASP A 479 -30.78 -10.15 -2.89
CA ASP A 479 -29.83 -9.26 -3.58
C ASP A 479 -29.08 -9.99 -4.69
N VAL A 480 -28.78 -11.28 -4.49
CA VAL A 480 -28.19 -12.14 -5.53
C VAL A 480 -29.17 -12.31 -6.70
N ASP A 481 -30.44 -12.57 -6.42
CA ASP A 481 -31.47 -12.70 -7.46
C ASP A 481 -31.67 -11.39 -8.24
N ARG A 482 -31.63 -10.25 -7.54
CA ARG A 482 -31.68 -8.92 -8.18
C ARG A 482 -30.45 -8.67 -9.05
N LEU A 483 -29.25 -9.03 -8.58
CA LEU A 483 -28.02 -8.90 -9.37
C LEU A 483 -28.06 -9.80 -10.61
N ALA A 484 -28.56 -11.03 -10.48
CA ALA A 484 -28.73 -11.96 -11.59
C ALA A 484 -29.64 -11.37 -12.68
N GLN A 485 -30.78 -10.77 -12.29
CA GLN A 485 -31.68 -10.07 -13.22
C GLN A 485 -30.98 -8.91 -13.95
N LEU A 486 -30.25 -8.06 -13.22
CA LEU A 486 -29.58 -6.89 -13.79
C LEU A 486 -28.42 -7.27 -14.72
N THR A 487 -27.73 -8.38 -14.43
CA THR A 487 -26.61 -8.89 -15.23
C THR A 487 -27.05 -9.82 -16.37
N GLY A 488 -28.34 -10.15 -16.46
CA GLY A 488 -28.86 -11.13 -17.42
C GLY A 488 -28.38 -12.57 -17.19
N ARG A 489 -27.84 -12.88 -16.00
CA ARG A 489 -27.34 -14.21 -15.65
C ARG A 489 -28.42 -15.07 -14.99
N PRO A 490 -28.43 -16.40 -15.19
CA PRO A 490 -29.29 -17.28 -14.42
C PRO A 490 -28.97 -17.19 -12.92
N ALA A 491 -29.97 -16.90 -12.09
CA ALA A 491 -29.78 -16.81 -10.63
C ALA A 491 -29.14 -18.08 -10.02
N PRO A 492 -29.54 -19.32 -10.39
CA PRO A 492 -28.92 -20.53 -9.84
C PRO A 492 -27.40 -20.59 -10.08
N ASP A 493 -26.93 -20.14 -11.25
CA ASP A 493 -25.51 -20.16 -11.60
C ASP A 493 -24.73 -19.14 -10.77
N LEU A 494 -25.31 -17.97 -10.52
CA LEU A 494 -24.70 -16.94 -9.69
C LEU A 494 -24.62 -17.38 -8.22
N HIS A 495 -25.69 -17.99 -7.69
CA HIS A 495 -25.67 -18.60 -6.35
C HIS A 495 -24.60 -19.69 -6.24
N ALA A 496 -24.50 -20.58 -7.23
CA ALA A 496 -23.50 -21.64 -7.25
C ALA A 496 -22.07 -21.10 -7.30
N GLN A 497 -21.81 -20.07 -8.14
CA GLN A 497 -20.51 -19.42 -8.22
C GLN A 497 -20.13 -18.73 -6.90
N LEU A 498 -21.08 -18.04 -6.25
CA LEU A 498 -20.88 -17.43 -4.95
C LEU A 498 -20.62 -18.46 -3.86
N ALA A 499 -21.30 -19.60 -3.88
CA ALA A 499 -21.11 -20.69 -2.92
C ALA A 499 -19.76 -21.39 -3.08
N ALA A 500 -19.26 -21.52 -4.32
CA ALA A 500 -17.97 -22.15 -4.63
C ALA A 500 -16.75 -21.27 -4.30
N ALA A 501 -16.91 -19.94 -4.21
CA ALA A 501 -15.81 -19.03 -3.89
C ALA A 501 -15.25 -19.29 -2.46
N GLU A 502 -14.02 -18.87 -2.19
CA GLU A 502 -13.51 -18.87 -0.81
C GLU A 502 -14.16 -17.73 0.00
N GLU A 503 -14.39 -17.92 1.30
CA GLU A 503 -14.99 -16.89 2.16
C GLU A 503 -14.14 -15.61 2.24
N THR A 504 -12.83 -15.74 2.03
CA THR A 504 -11.82 -14.67 2.05
C THR A 504 -11.72 -13.91 0.72
N THR A 505 -12.50 -14.29 -0.30
CA THR A 505 -12.47 -13.65 -1.62
C THR A 505 -12.88 -12.18 -1.53
N LEU A 506 -11.98 -11.28 -1.93
CA LEU A 506 -12.21 -9.82 -1.86
C LEU A 506 -12.98 -9.28 -3.07
N ALA A 507 -12.72 -9.82 -4.26
CA ALA A 507 -13.36 -9.40 -5.50
C ALA A 507 -13.48 -10.59 -6.45
N LEU A 508 -14.71 -11.01 -6.73
CA LEU A 508 -15.04 -12.07 -7.66
C LEU A 508 -15.72 -11.48 -8.90
N PRO A 509 -15.15 -11.62 -10.11
CA PRO A 509 -15.84 -11.20 -11.32
C PRO A 509 -17.05 -12.11 -11.61
N VAL A 510 -18.20 -11.50 -11.86
CA VAL A 510 -19.45 -12.24 -12.13
C VAL A 510 -20.09 -11.92 -13.47
N ALA A 511 -19.83 -10.74 -14.04
CA ALA A 511 -20.35 -10.38 -15.36
C ALA A 511 -19.46 -9.31 -15.99
N ASP A 512 -19.41 -9.30 -17.31
CA ASP A 512 -18.89 -8.20 -18.12
C ASP A 512 -20.08 -7.64 -18.90
N LEU A 513 -20.40 -6.35 -18.69
CA LEU A 513 -21.59 -5.71 -19.25
C LEU A 513 -21.19 -4.52 -20.12
N PRO A 514 -21.91 -4.24 -21.23
CA PRO A 514 -21.74 -2.97 -21.92
C PRO A 514 -22.06 -1.83 -20.97
N ARG A 515 -21.26 -0.76 -21.02
CA ARG A 515 -21.36 0.38 -20.08
C ARG A 515 -22.77 0.94 -19.92
N ALA A 516 -23.55 0.99 -21.00
CA ALA A 516 -24.94 1.46 -20.98
C ALA A 516 -25.85 0.68 -20.01
N PHE A 517 -25.53 -0.59 -19.70
CA PHE A 517 -26.27 -1.43 -18.76
C PHE A 517 -25.67 -1.42 -17.35
N SER A 518 -24.38 -1.10 -17.22
CA SER A 518 -23.63 -1.08 -15.97
C SER A 518 -24.15 -0.03 -14.97
N GLU A 519 -24.68 1.08 -15.45
CA GLU A 519 -25.29 2.12 -14.60
C GLU A 519 -26.45 1.59 -13.77
N ALA A 520 -27.26 0.69 -14.32
CA ALA A 520 -28.37 0.07 -13.60
C ALA A 520 -27.90 -0.81 -12.44
N VAL A 521 -26.75 -1.49 -12.60
CA VAL A 521 -26.12 -2.29 -11.53
C VAL A 521 -25.61 -1.39 -10.42
N THR A 522 -24.92 -0.31 -10.77
CA THR A 522 -24.42 0.68 -9.78
C THR A 522 -25.58 1.36 -9.05
N ALA A 523 -26.63 1.78 -9.77
CA ALA A 523 -27.81 2.44 -9.20
C ALA A 523 -28.64 1.52 -8.29
N ALA A 524 -28.52 0.19 -8.44
CA ALA A 524 -29.22 -0.76 -7.57
C ALA A 524 -28.70 -0.73 -6.12
N GLY A 525 -27.48 -0.23 -5.89
CA GLY A 525 -26.91 -0.02 -4.56
C GLY A 525 -26.71 -1.32 -3.76
N ILE A 526 -26.48 -2.44 -4.45
CA ILE A 526 -26.37 -3.76 -3.82
C ILE A 526 -25.06 -3.83 -3.01
N PRO A 527 -25.11 -4.06 -1.68
CA PRO A 527 -23.92 -4.10 -0.85
C PRO A 527 -22.94 -5.19 -1.30
N GLY A 528 -21.67 -4.83 -1.49
CA GLY A 528 -20.64 -5.76 -1.93
C GLY A 528 -20.58 -5.96 -3.44
N VAL A 529 -21.36 -5.23 -4.24
CA VAL A 529 -21.22 -5.19 -5.71
C VAL A 529 -20.49 -3.92 -6.10
N VAL A 530 -19.45 -4.05 -6.91
CA VAL A 530 -18.64 -2.95 -7.43
C VAL A 530 -18.50 -3.11 -8.93
N VAL A 531 -18.84 -2.07 -9.68
CA VAL A 531 -18.67 -2.04 -11.14
C VAL A 531 -17.38 -1.30 -11.43
N VAL A 532 -16.48 -1.92 -12.20
CA VAL A 532 -15.21 -1.31 -12.61
C VAL A 532 -15.09 -1.30 -14.13
N PRO A 533 -14.58 -0.21 -14.73
CA PRO A 533 -14.36 -0.18 -16.16
C PRO A 533 -13.26 -1.18 -16.55
N GLU A 534 -13.48 -1.96 -17.60
CA GLU A 534 -12.40 -2.77 -18.17
C GLU A 534 -11.54 -1.90 -19.10
N PRO A 535 -10.26 -1.67 -18.78
CA PRO A 535 -9.41 -0.81 -19.59
C PRO A 535 -9.09 -1.52 -20.92
N ARG A 536 -9.76 -1.09 -21.99
CA ARG A 536 -9.51 -1.56 -23.36
C ARG A 536 -9.10 -0.38 -24.22
N ARG A 537 -7.87 -0.39 -24.69
CA ARG A 537 -7.33 0.66 -25.57
C ARG A 537 -7.65 0.37 -27.03
N THR A 538 -8.08 1.38 -27.77
CA THR A 538 -8.45 1.29 -29.18
C THR A 538 -7.78 2.40 -29.98
N TYR A 539 -7.30 2.07 -31.17
CA TYR A 539 -6.60 2.98 -32.09
C TYR A 539 -7.43 3.09 -33.38
N PRO A 540 -8.28 4.13 -33.54
CA PRO A 540 -9.23 4.22 -34.64
C PRO A 540 -8.59 4.20 -36.03
N GLU A 541 -7.39 4.76 -36.16
CA GLU A 541 -6.68 4.85 -37.44
C GLU A 541 -5.87 3.58 -37.80
N GLY A 542 -5.90 2.56 -36.94
CA GLY A 542 -5.22 1.28 -37.13
C GLY A 542 -3.75 1.45 -37.53
N ALA A 543 -3.39 0.94 -38.71
CA ALA A 543 -1.99 0.92 -39.17
C ALA A 543 -1.42 2.29 -39.58
N LEU A 544 -2.22 3.35 -39.71
CA LEU A 544 -1.73 4.66 -40.19
C LEU A 544 -0.64 5.26 -39.29
N LEU A 545 -0.72 5.01 -37.99
CA LEU A 545 0.13 5.61 -36.95
C LEU A 545 0.81 4.56 -36.05
N GLY A 546 0.82 3.29 -36.47
CA GLY A 546 1.35 2.13 -35.75
C GLY A 546 2.59 2.39 -34.89
N PRO A 547 3.77 2.55 -35.52
CA PRO A 547 5.02 2.81 -34.81
C PRO A 547 5.06 4.11 -34.03
N ALA A 548 4.34 5.14 -34.47
CA ALA A 548 4.36 6.47 -33.85
C ALA A 548 3.55 6.49 -32.54
N LEU A 549 2.31 6.01 -32.55
CA LEU A 549 1.49 5.90 -31.34
C LEU A 549 2.00 4.80 -30.41
N GLY A 550 2.42 3.68 -30.99
CA GLY A 550 2.78 2.49 -30.22
C GLY A 550 1.55 1.84 -29.58
N PHE A 551 1.76 1.13 -28.48
CA PHE A 551 0.70 0.36 -27.84
C PHE A 551 0.85 0.31 -26.33
N VAL A 552 -0.21 -0.13 -25.64
CA VAL A 552 -0.22 -0.43 -24.22
C VAL A 552 -0.10 -1.94 -24.00
N GLY A 553 0.43 -2.34 -22.85
CA GLY A 553 0.55 -3.74 -22.46
C GLY A 553 0.72 -3.90 -20.96
N VAL A 554 0.75 -5.15 -20.50
CA VAL A 554 1.00 -5.45 -19.09
C VAL A 554 2.43 -5.05 -18.73
N ALA A 555 2.59 -4.41 -17.58
CA ALA A 555 3.88 -3.98 -17.04
C ALA A 555 4.85 -5.16 -16.90
N THR A 556 6.12 -4.91 -17.22
CA THR A 556 7.24 -5.85 -17.04
C THR A 556 8.11 -5.43 -15.86
N PRO A 557 9.03 -6.27 -15.36
CA PRO A 557 9.94 -5.88 -14.28
C PRO A 557 10.73 -4.59 -14.57
N GLU A 558 11.07 -4.33 -15.83
CA GLU A 558 11.72 -3.08 -16.24
C GLU A 558 10.83 -1.84 -16.02
N ASP A 559 9.50 -2.00 -16.15
CA ASP A 559 8.55 -0.91 -15.84
C ASP A 559 8.45 -0.67 -14.34
N GLU A 560 8.59 -1.70 -13.50
CA GLU A 560 8.63 -1.57 -12.03
C GLU A 560 9.91 -0.87 -11.55
N GLU A 561 11.04 -1.09 -12.21
CA GLU A 561 12.28 -0.34 -11.98
C GLU A 561 12.12 1.14 -12.35
N ARG A 562 11.43 1.41 -13.47
CA ARG A 562 11.13 2.79 -13.92
C ARG A 562 10.12 3.49 -13.02
N TRP A 563 9.14 2.77 -12.52
CA TRP A 563 8.05 3.26 -11.68
C TRP A 563 7.95 2.46 -10.37
N PRO A 564 8.74 2.82 -9.34
CA PRO A 564 8.69 2.11 -8.06
C PRO A 564 7.28 2.12 -7.46
N GLY A 565 6.76 0.93 -7.13
CA GLY A 565 5.41 0.76 -6.58
C GLY A 565 4.30 0.57 -7.62
N LEU A 566 4.65 0.35 -8.88
CA LEU A 566 3.69 -0.04 -9.92
C LEU A 566 3.01 -1.37 -9.53
N PRO A 567 1.68 -1.46 -9.54
CA PRO A 567 1.00 -2.70 -9.16
C PRO A 567 1.25 -3.83 -10.18
N ASN A 568 1.32 -5.07 -9.69
CA ASN A 568 1.38 -6.24 -10.57
C ASN A 568 0.18 -6.27 -11.53
N GLY A 569 0.43 -6.56 -12.80
CA GLY A 569 -0.62 -6.60 -13.81
C GLY A 569 -1.20 -5.22 -14.15
N GLU A 570 -0.48 -4.14 -13.88
CA GLU A 570 -0.81 -2.80 -14.38
C GLU A 570 -0.66 -2.74 -15.91
N VAL A 571 -1.47 -1.91 -16.57
CA VAL A 571 -1.34 -1.63 -18.00
C VAL A 571 -0.57 -0.32 -18.19
N VAL A 572 0.53 -0.39 -18.93
CA VAL A 572 1.42 0.74 -19.21
C VAL A 572 1.65 0.88 -20.72
N GLY A 573 2.04 2.08 -21.16
CA GLY A 573 2.53 2.31 -22.51
C GLY A 573 3.85 1.59 -22.77
N ARG A 574 3.92 0.82 -23.85
CA ARG A 574 5.05 -0.07 -24.17
C ARG A 574 5.86 0.36 -25.39
N ALA A 575 5.28 1.18 -26.27
CA ALA A 575 5.97 1.74 -27.42
C ALA A 575 5.44 3.14 -27.76
N GLY A 576 6.17 3.87 -28.63
CA GLY A 576 5.71 5.13 -29.22
C GLY A 576 5.30 6.21 -28.21
N ILE A 577 4.31 7.01 -28.60
CA ILE A 577 3.71 8.06 -27.76
C ILE A 577 3.07 7.49 -26.50
N GLU A 578 2.47 6.30 -26.56
CA GLU A 578 1.89 5.64 -25.38
C GLU A 578 2.94 5.44 -24.28
N GLN A 579 4.16 5.01 -24.63
CA GLN A 579 5.26 4.84 -23.67
C GLN A 579 5.89 6.17 -23.26
N GLN A 580 6.09 7.09 -24.21
CA GLN A 580 6.70 8.39 -23.92
C GLN A 580 5.91 9.18 -22.89
N TYR A 581 4.58 9.17 -23.01
CA TYR A 581 3.66 9.95 -22.20
C TYR A 581 2.87 9.10 -21.18
N ASP A 582 3.34 7.88 -20.88
CA ASP A 582 2.62 6.96 -19.98
C ASP A 582 2.29 7.59 -18.62
N ALA A 583 3.23 8.35 -18.05
CA ALA A 583 3.07 8.97 -16.74
C ALA A 583 1.86 9.91 -16.64
N VAL A 584 1.51 10.60 -17.74
CA VAL A 584 0.35 11.51 -17.78
C VAL A 584 -0.91 10.79 -18.26
N LEU A 585 -0.76 9.81 -19.16
CA LEU A 585 -1.87 9.07 -19.75
C LEU A 585 -2.46 8.02 -18.77
N ARG A 586 -1.65 7.37 -17.94
CA ARG A 586 -2.07 6.19 -17.13
C ARG A 586 -3.10 6.51 -16.05
N GLY A 587 -3.11 7.73 -15.53
CA GLY A 587 -3.96 8.09 -14.39
C GLY A 587 -3.48 7.46 -13.08
N ILE A 588 -4.30 7.60 -12.03
CA ILE A 588 -4.00 7.09 -10.68
C ILE A 588 -5.11 6.12 -10.28
N ASN A 589 -4.75 4.86 -10.10
CA ASN A 589 -5.69 3.82 -9.69
C ASN A 589 -6.34 4.14 -8.33
N GLY A 590 -7.63 3.85 -8.25
CA GLY A 590 -8.38 3.89 -7.00
C GLY A 590 -8.27 2.58 -6.22
N ARG A 591 -8.99 2.51 -5.11
CA ARG A 591 -9.09 1.28 -4.31
C ARG A 591 -10.44 1.20 -3.61
N GLN A 592 -10.97 -0.01 -3.52
CA GLN A 592 -12.06 -0.34 -2.63
C GLN A 592 -11.50 -1.14 -1.45
N CYS A 593 -11.61 -0.59 -0.25
CA CYS A 593 -11.25 -1.30 0.96
C CYS A 593 -12.45 -2.03 1.57
N LEU A 594 -12.16 -3.09 2.32
CA LEU A 594 -13.07 -4.00 2.98
C LEU A 594 -12.57 -4.20 4.40
N TYR A 595 -13.50 -4.20 5.36
CA TYR A 595 -13.22 -4.63 6.71
C TYR A 595 -13.35 -6.15 6.79
N VAL A 596 -12.34 -6.81 7.35
CA VAL A 596 -12.25 -8.27 7.48
C VAL A 596 -12.22 -8.69 8.95
N ASP A 597 -12.73 -9.88 9.24
CA ASP A 597 -12.59 -10.52 10.54
C ASP A 597 -11.17 -11.11 10.73
N PRO A 598 -10.81 -11.63 11.93
CA PRO A 598 -9.50 -12.23 12.16
C PRO A 598 -9.17 -13.44 11.27
N ARG A 599 -10.16 -14.06 10.62
CA ARG A 599 -9.99 -15.15 9.64
C ARG A 599 -9.78 -14.62 8.22
N GLY A 600 -9.90 -13.31 8.00
CA GLY A 600 -9.78 -12.65 6.72
C GLY A 600 -11.09 -12.58 5.92
N VAL A 601 -12.23 -12.90 6.53
CA VAL A 601 -13.54 -12.89 5.85
C VAL A 601 -14.07 -11.46 5.82
N PRO A 602 -14.42 -10.89 4.64
CA PRO A 602 -15.03 -9.57 4.55
C PRO A 602 -16.37 -9.49 5.28
N VAL A 603 -16.54 -8.49 6.14
CA VAL A 603 -17.77 -8.25 6.93
C VAL A 603 -18.48 -6.95 6.57
N ALA A 604 -17.76 -5.98 6.03
CA ALA A 604 -18.30 -4.70 5.59
C ALA A 604 -17.43 -4.04 4.52
N LEU A 605 -18.03 -3.14 3.73
CA LEU A 605 -17.26 -2.22 2.90
C LEU A 605 -16.52 -1.23 3.79
N GLY A 606 -15.28 -0.94 3.43
CA GLY A 606 -14.46 0.10 4.04
C GLY A 606 -14.36 1.32 3.14
N GLU A 607 -13.29 2.09 3.36
CA GLU A 607 -13.03 3.33 2.64
C GLU A 607 -12.93 3.10 1.12
N HIS A 608 -13.54 3.99 0.35
CA HIS A 608 -13.52 3.99 -1.11
C HIS A 608 -12.70 5.19 -1.59
N HIS A 609 -11.64 4.93 -2.36
CA HIS A 609 -10.87 5.95 -3.04
C HIS A 609 -11.13 5.82 -4.55
N PRO A 610 -11.84 6.77 -5.17
CA PRO A 610 -12.16 6.68 -6.59
C PRO A 610 -10.89 6.79 -7.45
N PRO A 611 -10.82 6.08 -8.58
CA PRO A 611 -9.73 6.24 -9.53
C PRO A 611 -9.73 7.65 -10.15
N VAL A 612 -8.53 8.18 -10.41
CA VAL A 612 -8.34 9.44 -11.14
C VAL A 612 -7.95 9.13 -12.57
N ARG A 613 -8.76 9.57 -13.52
CA ARG A 613 -8.49 9.43 -14.96
C ARG A 613 -7.17 10.13 -15.35
N GLY A 614 -6.45 9.53 -16.30
CA GLY A 614 -5.25 10.15 -16.89
C GLY A 614 -5.56 11.35 -17.78
N ALA A 615 -4.59 12.23 -17.96
CA ALA A 615 -4.75 13.43 -18.78
C ALA A 615 -4.79 13.08 -20.28
N ASP A 616 -5.64 13.77 -21.03
CA ASP A 616 -5.69 13.67 -22.49
C ASP A 616 -4.50 14.42 -23.09
N LEU A 617 -3.82 13.79 -24.05
CA LEU A 617 -2.67 14.32 -24.78
C LEU A 617 -3.11 14.79 -26.17
N ARG A 618 -2.79 16.03 -26.50
CA ARG A 618 -2.95 16.57 -27.86
C ARG A 618 -1.60 16.56 -28.58
N LEU A 619 -1.56 15.96 -29.76
CA LEU A 619 -0.38 15.92 -30.62
C LEU A 619 -0.39 17.06 -31.64
N SER A 620 0.77 17.32 -32.27
CA SER A 620 0.95 18.29 -33.37
C SER A 620 0.58 17.73 -34.73
N LEU A 621 0.33 16.42 -34.80
CA LEU A 621 -0.06 15.75 -36.02
C LEU A 621 -1.36 16.32 -36.56
N ASP A 622 -1.40 16.54 -37.86
CA ASP A 622 -2.61 16.77 -38.63
C ASP A 622 -2.98 15.47 -39.35
N LEU A 623 -4.15 14.92 -39.03
CA LEU A 623 -4.55 13.62 -39.56
C LEU A 623 -4.79 13.65 -41.08
N GLY A 624 -5.20 14.79 -41.65
CA GLY A 624 -5.39 14.95 -43.09
C GLY A 624 -4.08 14.83 -43.86
N LEU A 625 -3.06 15.58 -43.42
CA LEU A 625 -1.72 15.57 -43.98
C LEU A 625 -1.03 14.22 -43.78
N GLN A 626 -1.20 13.60 -42.60
CA GLN A 626 -0.73 12.24 -42.31
C GLN A 626 -1.26 11.24 -43.35
N ARG A 627 -2.58 11.24 -43.61
CA ARG A 627 -3.21 10.34 -44.60
C ARG A 627 -2.73 10.61 -46.02
N ARG A 628 -2.54 11.88 -46.38
CA ARG A 628 -2.05 12.24 -47.72
C ARG A 628 -0.65 11.71 -47.97
N LEU A 629 0.28 11.95 -47.06
CA LEU A 629 1.65 11.44 -47.15
C LEU A 629 1.70 9.91 -47.14
N ALA A 630 0.88 9.25 -46.30
CA ALA A 630 0.76 7.79 -46.27
C ALA A 630 0.27 7.21 -47.60
N THR A 631 -0.73 7.83 -48.21
CA THR A 631 -1.23 7.43 -49.53
C THR A 631 -0.15 7.61 -50.60
N GLY A 632 0.55 8.74 -50.60
CA GLY A 632 1.65 9.02 -51.53
C GLY A 632 2.78 8.00 -51.41
N LEU A 633 3.23 7.70 -50.18
CA LEU A 633 4.24 6.68 -49.92
C LEU A 633 3.79 5.29 -50.36
N ALA A 634 2.54 4.90 -50.06
CA ALA A 634 2.01 3.60 -50.46
C ALA A 634 1.98 3.45 -51.98
N VAL A 635 1.53 4.48 -52.71
CA VAL A 635 1.56 4.51 -54.18
C VAL A 635 2.99 4.43 -54.70
N ALA A 636 3.91 5.20 -54.12
CA ALA A 636 5.31 5.22 -54.52
C ALA A 636 5.99 3.86 -54.29
N LEU A 637 5.72 3.17 -53.18
CA LEU A 637 6.24 1.84 -52.89
C LEU A 637 5.62 0.77 -53.77
N ALA A 638 4.29 0.80 -53.98
CA ALA A 638 3.59 -0.16 -54.83
C ALA A 638 4.03 -0.07 -56.30
N ALA A 639 4.42 1.12 -56.76
CA ALA A 639 4.94 1.34 -58.11
C ALA A 639 6.36 0.76 -58.31
N GLN A 640 7.04 0.33 -57.25
CA GLN A 640 8.39 -0.23 -57.37
C GLN A 640 8.36 -1.64 -58.00
N PRO A 641 9.34 -2.00 -58.86
CA PRO A 641 9.37 -3.33 -59.48
C PRO A 641 9.46 -4.49 -58.47
N ARG A 642 9.99 -4.22 -57.27
CA ARG A 642 10.17 -5.17 -56.16
C ARG A 642 9.75 -4.51 -54.85
N PRO A 643 8.45 -4.38 -54.57
CA PRO A 643 7.95 -3.59 -53.44
C PRO A 643 8.11 -4.31 -52.08
N ALA A 644 8.21 -5.64 -52.08
CA ALA A 644 8.32 -6.42 -50.86
C ALA A 644 9.60 -6.09 -50.08
N GLY A 645 9.43 -5.76 -48.79
CA GLY A 645 10.54 -5.42 -47.88
C GLY A 645 11.15 -4.03 -48.10
N LYS A 646 10.61 -3.23 -49.01
CA LYS A 646 11.01 -1.84 -49.20
C LYS A 646 10.36 -0.94 -48.16
N ILE A 647 11.14 0.01 -47.68
CA ILE A 647 10.67 1.01 -46.74
C ILE A 647 10.44 2.35 -47.44
N GLY A 648 9.44 3.07 -46.95
CA GLY A 648 9.15 4.46 -47.26
C GLY A 648 8.91 5.21 -45.97
N ALA A 649 9.45 6.42 -45.87
CA ALA A 649 9.35 7.23 -44.67
C ALA A 649 9.17 8.69 -45.08
N ALA A 650 8.25 9.41 -44.44
CA ALA A 650 8.04 10.82 -44.73
C ALA A 650 7.68 11.62 -43.48
N VAL A 651 8.20 12.84 -43.41
CA VAL A 651 7.96 13.78 -42.32
C VAL A 651 7.58 15.13 -42.86
N ALA A 652 6.60 15.76 -42.23
CA ALA A 652 6.27 17.16 -42.41
C ALA A 652 6.41 17.87 -41.07
N MET A 653 7.20 18.95 -41.02
CA MET A 653 7.55 19.63 -39.77
C MET A 653 7.49 21.15 -39.96
N ASP A 654 6.95 21.88 -38.98
CA ASP A 654 7.10 23.34 -38.93
C ASP A 654 8.57 23.66 -38.60
N PRO A 655 9.33 24.26 -39.54
CA PRO A 655 10.77 24.47 -39.40
C PRO A 655 11.11 25.53 -38.35
N ARG A 656 10.14 26.32 -37.86
CA ARG A 656 10.34 27.39 -36.88
C ARG A 656 10.18 26.90 -35.46
N SER A 657 9.30 25.90 -35.24
CA SER A 657 8.95 25.42 -33.91
C SER A 657 9.31 23.96 -33.64
N GLY A 658 9.66 23.19 -34.68
CA GLY A 658 9.90 21.74 -34.56
C GLY A 658 8.63 20.91 -34.43
N GLN A 659 7.44 21.48 -34.51
CA GLN A 659 6.19 20.71 -34.47
C GLN A 659 6.12 19.76 -35.67
N VAL A 660 6.00 18.46 -35.42
CA VAL A 660 5.85 17.45 -36.45
C VAL A 660 4.37 17.34 -36.81
N LEU A 661 4.02 17.74 -38.02
CA LEU A 661 2.65 17.76 -38.52
C LEU A 661 2.24 16.44 -39.17
N ALA A 662 3.20 15.67 -39.66
CA ALA A 662 3.00 14.31 -40.11
C ALA A 662 4.28 13.49 -39.93
N LEU A 663 4.14 12.23 -39.51
CA LEU A 663 5.22 11.28 -39.27
C LEU A 663 4.80 9.91 -39.79
N VAL A 664 5.17 9.60 -41.04
CA VAL A 664 4.64 8.45 -41.77
C VAL A 664 5.72 7.39 -41.97
N SER A 665 5.40 6.17 -41.56
CA SER A 665 6.20 4.96 -41.77
C SER A 665 5.47 3.99 -42.70
N ALA A 666 6.16 3.42 -43.67
CA ALA A 666 5.63 2.37 -44.53
C ALA A 666 6.72 1.29 -44.77
N PRO A 667 6.45 0.00 -44.54
CA PRO A 667 5.20 -0.56 -43.99
C PRO A 667 5.00 -0.17 -42.50
N SER A 668 3.77 -0.32 -42.02
CA SER A 668 3.35 -0.03 -40.66
C SER A 668 2.47 -1.19 -40.14
N PHE A 669 1.99 -1.12 -38.90
CA PHE A 669 1.17 -2.16 -38.27
C PHE A 669 -0.02 -1.59 -37.48
N ASP A 670 -1.09 -2.36 -37.38
CA ASP A 670 -2.25 -2.00 -36.55
C ASP A 670 -1.95 -2.23 -35.06
N ASN A 671 -1.99 -1.17 -34.25
CA ASN A 671 -1.75 -1.25 -32.81
C ASN A 671 -2.79 -2.08 -32.06
N ASN A 672 -4.01 -2.23 -32.61
CA ASN A 672 -5.10 -2.94 -31.95
C ASN A 672 -4.80 -4.44 -31.74
N VAL A 673 -3.81 -5.01 -32.45
CA VAL A 673 -3.37 -6.41 -32.26
C VAL A 673 -2.80 -6.70 -30.86
N TYR A 674 -2.35 -5.66 -30.15
CA TYR A 674 -1.84 -5.73 -28.77
C TYR A 674 -2.93 -5.49 -27.71
N GLY A 675 -4.10 -4.97 -28.11
CA GLY A 675 -5.20 -4.70 -27.19
C GLY A 675 -5.82 -5.99 -26.65
N PRO A 676 -6.44 -5.99 -25.47
CA PRO A 676 -7.14 -7.17 -24.97
C PRO A 676 -8.45 -7.43 -25.75
N PRO A 677 -8.67 -8.65 -26.28
CA PRO A 677 -7.77 -9.81 -26.26
C PRO A 677 -6.64 -9.70 -27.30
N VAL A 678 -5.43 -10.05 -26.89
CA VAL A 678 -4.24 -10.01 -27.76
C VAL A 678 -4.42 -10.96 -28.95
N ASP A 679 -4.17 -10.47 -30.16
CA ASP A 679 -4.17 -11.31 -31.36
C ASP A 679 -2.78 -11.95 -31.57
N GLY A 680 -2.59 -13.11 -30.95
CA GLY A 680 -1.35 -13.87 -31.04
C GLY A 680 -1.03 -14.40 -32.45
N ALA A 681 -1.99 -14.48 -33.37
CA ALA A 681 -1.72 -14.87 -34.75
C ALA A 681 -1.20 -13.67 -35.54
N ALA A 682 -1.84 -12.50 -35.42
CA ALA A 682 -1.39 -11.26 -36.05
C ALA A 682 0.00 -10.84 -35.54
N LEU A 683 0.28 -10.97 -34.24
CA LEU A 683 1.61 -10.66 -33.69
C LEU A 683 2.72 -11.55 -34.24
N ARG A 684 2.46 -12.85 -34.43
CA ARG A 684 3.44 -13.76 -35.05
C ARG A 684 3.69 -13.42 -36.52
N ALA A 685 2.65 -13.02 -37.25
CA ALA A 685 2.80 -12.54 -38.62
C ALA A 685 3.59 -11.22 -38.66
N LEU A 686 3.36 -10.32 -37.71
CA LEU A 686 4.04 -9.03 -37.61
C LEU A 686 5.55 -9.17 -37.35
N ALA A 687 5.93 -10.09 -36.46
CA ALA A 687 7.34 -10.32 -36.11
C ALA A 687 8.22 -10.76 -37.30
N GLY A 688 7.63 -11.45 -38.28
CA GLY A 688 8.32 -11.89 -39.50
C GLY A 688 8.02 -11.04 -40.73
N ALA A 689 7.30 -9.93 -40.59
CA ALA A 689 6.86 -9.12 -41.73
C ALA A 689 8.05 -8.36 -42.37
N PRO A 690 8.14 -8.35 -43.71
CA PRO A 690 9.25 -7.71 -44.41
C PRO A 690 9.18 -6.18 -44.26
N GLY A 691 10.33 -5.51 -44.26
CA GLY A 691 10.40 -4.05 -44.11
C GLY A 691 10.15 -3.57 -42.68
N SER A 692 10.25 -4.46 -41.69
CA SER A 692 10.24 -4.13 -40.25
C SER A 692 9.15 -3.14 -39.83
N PRO A 693 7.85 -3.45 -40.07
CA PRO A 693 6.74 -2.52 -39.87
C PRO A 693 6.57 -1.98 -38.45
N MET A 694 7.20 -2.60 -37.44
CA MET A 694 7.21 -2.10 -36.05
C MET A 694 8.21 -0.97 -35.81
N LEU A 695 9.22 -0.82 -36.68
CA LEU A 695 10.18 0.27 -36.59
C LEU A 695 9.54 1.56 -37.08
N GLU A 696 9.82 2.66 -36.38
CA GLU A 696 9.49 3.98 -36.89
C GLU A 696 10.62 4.41 -37.83
N HIS A 697 10.44 4.21 -39.13
CA HIS A 697 11.42 4.53 -40.17
C HIS A 697 11.83 6.00 -40.26
N VAL A 698 11.01 6.99 -39.87
CA VAL A 698 11.44 8.39 -39.90
C VAL A 698 12.47 8.69 -38.81
N THR A 699 12.37 8.09 -37.63
CA THR A 699 13.31 8.30 -36.51
C THR A 699 14.37 7.21 -36.34
N GLN A 700 14.16 6.01 -36.87
CA GLN A 700 15.02 4.85 -36.61
C GLN A 700 15.70 4.27 -37.85
N ALA A 701 15.09 4.38 -39.04
CA ALA A 701 15.74 3.88 -40.26
C ALA A 701 16.84 4.84 -40.68
N VAL A 702 18.06 4.31 -40.73
CA VAL A 702 19.24 5.06 -41.15
C VAL A 702 19.62 4.64 -42.57
N ALA A 703 19.82 5.61 -43.44
CA ALA A 703 20.23 5.39 -44.82
C ALA A 703 21.17 6.50 -45.28
N PRO A 704 22.04 6.28 -46.28
CA PRO A 704 22.87 7.35 -46.81
C PRO A 704 21.98 8.45 -47.43
N PRO A 705 22.14 9.73 -47.05
CA PRO A 705 21.27 10.82 -47.53
C PRO A 705 21.49 11.19 -49.00
N GLY A 706 22.62 10.78 -49.58
CA GLY A 706 23.05 11.16 -50.91
C GLY A 706 23.05 12.67 -51.09
N SER A 707 22.64 13.13 -52.28
CA SER A 707 22.74 14.55 -52.65
C SER A 707 21.97 15.54 -51.77
N THR A 708 21.10 15.10 -50.84
CA THR A 708 20.51 16.01 -49.84
C THR A 708 21.58 16.57 -48.87
N PHE A 709 22.64 15.81 -48.59
CA PHE A 709 23.76 16.24 -47.75
C PHE A 709 24.62 17.33 -48.39
N LYS A 710 24.52 17.56 -49.71
CA LYS A 710 25.21 18.68 -50.37
C LYS A 710 24.82 20.04 -49.79
N LEU A 711 23.64 20.16 -49.16
CA LEU A 711 23.26 21.35 -48.41
C LEU A 711 24.16 21.58 -47.19
N VAL A 712 24.56 20.50 -46.49
CA VAL A 712 25.52 20.54 -45.38
C VAL A 712 26.91 20.91 -45.89
N THR A 713 27.37 20.30 -46.98
CA THR A 713 28.66 20.64 -47.62
C THR A 713 28.68 22.08 -48.12
N ALA A 714 27.58 22.58 -48.70
CA ALA A 714 27.43 23.96 -49.12
C ALA A 714 27.41 24.93 -47.93
N ALA A 715 26.74 24.58 -46.84
CA ALA A 715 26.78 25.36 -45.60
C ALA A 715 28.22 25.43 -45.06
N ALA A 716 28.97 24.32 -45.04
CA ALA A 716 30.36 24.30 -44.62
C ALA A 716 31.25 25.22 -45.48
N ASN A 717 30.96 25.34 -46.78
CA ASN A 717 31.62 26.33 -47.63
C ASN A 717 31.38 27.77 -47.14
N GLN A 718 30.14 28.09 -46.73
CA GLN A 718 29.80 29.42 -46.23
C GLN A 718 30.46 29.70 -44.87
N VAL A 719 30.53 28.70 -43.99
CA VAL A 719 31.22 28.85 -42.68
C VAL A 719 32.72 29.13 -42.85
N HIS A 720 33.36 28.45 -43.81
CA HIS A 720 34.82 28.46 -43.93
C HIS A 720 35.38 29.27 -45.10
N GLY A 721 34.51 29.80 -45.97
CA GLY A 721 34.88 30.65 -47.10
C GLY A 721 35.83 29.99 -48.10
N ILE A 722 35.66 28.69 -48.39
CA ILE A 722 36.60 27.94 -49.26
C ILE A 722 36.52 28.40 -50.71
N TYR A 723 35.32 28.50 -51.26
CA TYR A 723 35.02 29.08 -52.56
C TYR A 723 34.01 30.21 -52.39
N ALA A 724 34.23 31.33 -53.09
CA ALA A 724 33.22 32.38 -53.15
C ALA A 724 31.95 31.83 -53.84
N PRO A 725 30.74 32.24 -53.43
CA PRO A 725 29.51 31.66 -53.98
C PRO A 725 29.34 31.80 -55.50
N ASP A 726 29.86 32.89 -56.08
CA ASP A 726 29.88 33.23 -57.50
C ASP A 726 31.13 32.71 -58.24
N GLN A 727 32.05 32.07 -57.53
CA GLN A 727 33.23 31.49 -58.13
C GLN A 727 32.84 30.27 -58.97
N VAL A 728 33.02 30.38 -60.28
CA VAL A 728 32.83 29.29 -61.23
C VAL A 728 33.96 28.27 -61.10
N ILE A 729 33.62 27.05 -60.69
CA ILE A 729 34.58 25.96 -60.55
C ILE A 729 34.51 25.06 -61.79
N PRO A 730 35.65 24.71 -62.42
CA PRO A 730 35.66 23.74 -63.52
C PRO A 730 35.10 22.40 -63.04
N THR A 731 34.01 21.92 -63.65
CA THR A 731 33.49 20.57 -63.41
C THR A 731 33.70 19.68 -64.63
N GLY A 732 32.93 18.60 -64.76
CA GLY A 732 33.02 17.70 -65.90
C GLY A 732 32.23 16.41 -65.69
N ALA A 733 32.55 15.39 -66.48
CA ALA A 733 31.97 14.06 -66.34
C ALA A 733 32.52 13.29 -65.14
N ALA A 734 33.72 13.61 -64.66
CA ALA A 734 34.34 12.98 -63.50
C ALA A 734 35.39 13.88 -62.83
N PHE A 735 35.74 13.56 -61.59
CA PHE A 735 36.85 14.14 -60.84
C PHE A 735 37.93 13.08 -60.60
N LEU A 736 39.16 13.33 -61.05
CA LEU A 736 40.31 12.45 -60.80
C LEU A 736 41.02 12.88 -59.52
N TYR A 737 41.09 12.00 -58.53
CA TYR A 737 41.76 12.27 -57.26
C TYR A 737 42.48 11.03 -56.75
N GLY A 738 43.77 11.16 -56.44
CA GLY A 738 44.59 10.05 -55.91
C GLY A 738 44.65 8.81 -56.82
N GLY A 739 44.56 8.98 -58.15
CA GLY A 739 44.52 7.87 -59.11
C GLY A 739 43.14 7.22 -59.32
N HIS A 740 42.10 7.69 -58.62
CA HIS A 740 40.74 7.20 -58.74
C HIS A 740 39.82 8.21 -59.43
N SER A 741 38.88 7.72 -60.24
CA SER A 741 37.88 8.53 -60.94
C SER A 741 36.55 8.51 -60.21
N PHE A 742 36.02 9.68 -59.87
CA PHE A 742 34.72 9.87 -59.24
C PHE A 742 33.76 10.48 -60.27
N GLY A 743 32.80 9.69 -60.74
CA GLY A 743 31.88 10.09 -61.81
C GLY A 743 30.80 11.07 -61.36
N ASN A 744 30.40 11.97 -62.25
CA ASN A 744 29.20 12.79 -62.11
C ASN A 744 27.98 12.03 -62.64
N TRP A 745 26.77 12.31 -62.13
CA TRP A 745 25.56 11.67 -62.65
C TRP A 745 25.23 12.04 -64.11
N ARG A 746 25.76 13.17 -64.60
CA ARG A 746 25.88 13.50 -66.03
C ARG A 746 27.08 14.42 -66.28
N PRO A 747 27.64 14.49 -67.50
CA PRO A 747 28.63 15.51 -67.85
C PRO A 747 28.04 16.92 -67.70
N MET A 748 28.75 17.81 -67.00
CA MET A 748 28.35 19.21 -66.79
C MET A 748 29.53 20.16 -66.97
N GLY A 749 29.27 21.34 -67.53
CA GLY A 749 30.26 22.43 -67.66
C GLY A 749 30.54 23.14 -66.33
N PRO A 750 31.54 24.05 -66.30
CA PRO A 750 31.88 24.83 -65.11
C PRO A 750 30.66 25.54 -64.51
N MET A 751 30.55 25.53 -63.18
CA MET A 751 29.38 26.07 -62.45
C MET A 751 29.80 26.73 -61.14
N ASP A 752 29.01 27.69 -60.69
CA ASP A 752 29.12 28.28 -59.35
C ASP A 752 28.41 27.43 -58.27
N LEU A 753 28.36 27.91 -57.03
CA LEU A 753 27.70 27.17 -55.93
C LEU A 753 26.19 27.03 -56.15
N VAL A 754 25.51 28.09 -56.59
CA VAL A 754 24.05 28.14 -56.73
C VAL A 754 23.61 27.19 -57.83
N GLU A 755 24.27 27.25 -58.99
CA GLU A 755 24.04 26.34 -60.11
C GLU A 755 24.32 24.89 -59.70
N SER A 756 25.43 24.65 -58.98
CA SER A 756 25.82 23.30 -58.56
C SER A 756 24.83 22.67 -57.57
N ILE A 757 24.22 23.46 -56.68
CA ILE A 757 23.11 22.99 -55.84
C ILE A 757 21.89 22.68 -56.73
N ALA A 758 21.54 23.57 -57.66
CA ALA A 758 20.35 23.48 -58.49
C ALA A 758 20.30 22.22 -59.36
N VAL A 759 21.40 21.92 -60.08
CA VAL A 759 21.52 20.73 -60.92
C VAL A 759 22.23 19.57 -60.22
N SER A 760 22.53 19.69 -58.92
CA SER A 760 23.12 18.65 -58.09
C SER A 760 24.45 18.10 -58.64
N ASN A 761 25.37 18.98 -59.07
CA ASN A 761 26.65 18.61 -59.72
C ASN A 761 27.61 17.92 -58.73
N ASP A 762 27.87 16.61 -58.89
CA ASP A 762 28.72 15.86 -57.95
C ASP A 762 30.17 16.35 -57.94
N VAL A 763 30.73 16.67 -59.10
CA VAL A 763 32.13 17.06 -59.27
C VAL A 763 32.45 18.37 -58.55
N TYR A 764 31.52 19.32 -58.51
CA TYR A 764 31.68 20.53 -57.71
C TYR A 764 31.86 20.17 -56.23
N PHE A 765 30.96 19.34 -55.69
CA PHE A 765 30.95 18.95 -54.28
C PHE A 765 32.11 18.03 -53.91
N TYR A 766 32.60 17.20 -54.83
CA TYR A 766 33.85 16.44 -54.64
C TYR A 766 35.05 17.36 -54.41
N LYS A 767 35.21 18.38 -55.27
CA LYS A 767 36.30 19.34 -55.16
C LYS A 767 36.18 20.17 -53.89
N LEU A 768 34.97 20.64 -53.59
CA LEU A 768 34.69 21.41 -52.38
C LEU A 768 34.97 20.58 -51.11
N ALA A 769 34.58 19.30 -51.07
CA ALA A 769 34.83 18.45 -49.91
C ALA A 769 36.32 18.20 -49.67
N VAL A 770 37.10 17.99 -50.75
CA VAL A 770 38.57 17.90 -50.65
C VAL A 770 39.17 19.21 -50.14
N ALA A 771 38.69 20.35 -50.64
CA ALA A 771 39.19 21.67 -50.25
C ALA A 771 38.80 22.05 -48.80
N LEU A 772 37.62 21.62 -48.33
CA LEU A 772 37.19 21.75 -46.93
C LEU A 772 38.02 20.86 -46.00
N GLY A 773 38.32 19.63 -46.43
CA GLY A 773 38.81 18.57 -45.55
C GLY A 773 37.69 17.98 -44.69
N ALA A 774 37.95 16.79 -44.13
CA ALA A 774 36.95 16.04 -43.37
C ALA A 774 36.51 16.76 -42.09
N ASP A 775 37.44 17.31 -41.31
CA ASP A 775 37.14 17.90 -39.99
C ASP A 775 36.15 19.09 -40.10
N ARG A 776 36.42 20.05 -40.99
CA ARG A 776 35.54 21.22 -41.22
C ARG A 776 34.14 20.83 -41.68
N LEU A 777 34.07 19.83 -42.58
CA LEU A 777 32.80 19.31 -43.06
C LEU A 777 32.01 18.63 -41.93
N ILE A 778 32.66 17.79 -41.12
CA ILE A 778 32.06 17.07 -40.01
C ILE A 778 31.60 18.03 -38.91
N ASP A 779 32.41 19.06 -38.59
CA ASP A 779 32.06 20.06 -37.57
C ASP A 779 30.81 20.83 -37.95
N THR A 780 30.71 21.26 -39.22
CA THR A 780 29.49 21.92 -39.73
C THR A 780 28.30 20.95 -39.75
N ALA A 781 28.52 19.69 -40.14
CA ALA A 781 27.47 18.66 -40.13
C ALA A 781 26.89 18.45 -38.73
N ARG A 782 27.75 18.37 -37.71
CA ARG A 782 27.32 18.28 -36.29
C ARG A 782 26.56 19.51 -35.83
N ALA A 783 26.98 20.72 -36.23
CA ALA A 783 26.27 21.95 -35.92
C ALA A 783 24.84 21.99 -36.51
N LEU A 784 24.62 21.28 -37.63
CA LEU A 784 23.32 21.11 -38.28
C LEU A 784 22.52 19.89 -37.77
N GLY A 785 23.01 19.17 -36.76
CA GLY A 785 22.31 18.02 -36.16
C GLY A 785 22.49 16.69 -36.91
N VAL A 786 23.47 16.59 -37.82
CA VAL A 786 23.77 15.33 -38.52
C VAL A 786 24.38 14.32 -37.54
N ALA A 787 23.94 13.06 -37.66
CA ALA A 787 24.45 11.93 -36.90
C ALA A 787 24.38 12.14 -35.36
N ALA A 788 23.36 12.85 -34.90
CA ALA A 788 23.00 13.00 -33.50
C ALA A 788 21.50 12.80 -33.31
N ARG A 789 21.09 12.29 -32.13
CA ARG A 789 19.68 12.24 -31.74
C ARG A 789 19.08 13.65 -31.78
N THR A 790 17.94 13.79 -32.44
CA THR A 790 17.24 15.07 -32.63
C THR A 790 16.53 15.52 -31.35
N GLY A 791 16.22 14.58 -30.45
CA GLY A 791 15.50 14.84 -29.22
C GLY A 791 13.98 14.83 -29.39
N ILE A 792 13.48 14.24 -30.48
CA ILE A 792 12.05 13.98 -30.64
C ILE A 792 11.51 13.19 -29.45
N ASP A 793 10.28 13.50 -29.06
CA ASP A 793 9.54 12.86 -27.98
C ASP A 793 8.98 11.50 -28.40
N LEU A 794 9.87 10.62 -28.86
CA LEU A 794 9.64 9.20 -29.07
C LEU A 794 10.75 8.40 -28.39
N PRO A 795 10.44 7.24 -27.80
CA PRO A 795 11.44 6.42 -27.10
C PRO A 795 12.48 5.83 -28.06
N GLY A 796 12.08 5.54 -29.31
CA GLY A 796 12.94 4.96 -30.34
C GLY A 796 13.51 6.03 -31.28
N GLU A 797 14.80 6.29 -31.18
CA GLU A 797 15.53 7.21 -32.06
C GLU A 797 16.97 6.73 -32.34
N SER A 798 17.28 6.60 -33.63
CA SER A 798 18.64 6.32 -34.10
C SER A 798 19.46 7.59 -34.15
N ALA A 799 20.70 7.53 -33.67
CA ALA A 799 21.62 8.65 -33.77
C ALA A 799 22.14 8.85 -35.21
N GLY A 800 22.01 7.86 -36.10
CA GLY A 800 22.75 7.85 -37.37
C GLY A 800 24.25 7.62 -37.16
N ARG A 801 25.04 7.81 -38.21
CA ARG A 801 26.50 7.68 -38.20
C ARG A 801 27.13 8.67 -39.18
N ILE A 802 28.20 9.32 -38.76
CA ILE A 802 29.13 10.04 -39.64
C ILE A 802 30.55 9.57 -39.33
N GLY A 803 31.22 9.00 -40.32
CA GLY A 803 32.60 8.55 -40.20
C GLY A 803 33.53 9.73 -39.97
N THR A 804 34.54 9.54 -39.14
CA THR A 804 35.57 10.55 -38.84
C THR A 804 36.96 9.96 -39.01
N PRO A 805 37.97 10.78 -39.37
CA PRO A 805 39.36 10.30 -39.41
C PRO A 805 39.80 9.63 -38.10
N GLN A 806 39.42 10.23 -36.97
CA GLN A 806 39.77 9.75 -35.63
C GLN A 806 39.09 8.41 -35.31
N ALA A 807 37.82 8.23 -35.69
CA ALA A 807 37.12 6.96 -35.52
C ALA A 807 37.71 5.87 -36.42
N ALA A 808 38.07 6.20 -37.66
CA ALA A 808 38.72 5.24 -38.55
C ALA A 808 40.06 4.76 -37.96
N GLU A 809 40.90 5.67 -37.47
CA GLU A 809 42.17 5.34 -36.82
C GLU A 809 41.98 4.46 -35.57
N ALA A 810 41.01 4.79 -34.73
CA ALA A 810 40.66 3.99 -33.55
C ALA A 810 40.18 2.57 -33.89
N GLU A 811 39.56 2.39 -35.07
CA GLU A 811 39.15 1.09 -35.61
C GLU A 811 40.28 0.38 -36.38
N GLY A 812 41.51 0.93 -36.40
CA GLY A 812 42.65 0.38 -37.14
C GLY A 812 42.54 0.54 -38.66
N ARG A 813 41.66 1.43 -39.14
CA ARG A 813 41.44 1.74 -40.56
C ARG A 813 42.09 3.08 -40.91
N ALA A 814 42.67 3.19 -42.11
CA ALA A 814 43.16 4.47 -42.61
C ALA A 814 42.02 5.32 -43.18
N TRP A 815 42.03 6.62 -42.91
CA TRP A 815 41.16 7.59 -43.58
C TRP A 815 41.81 8.06 -44.89
N TYR A 816 41.29 7.59 -46.03
CA TYR A 816 41.78 8.01 -47.34
C TYR A 816 41.10 9.30 -47.79
N GLY A 817 41.79 10.14 -48.56
CA GLY A 817 41.18 11.36 -49.10
C GLY A 817 39.94 11.09 -49.98
N GLY A 818 39.86 9.92 -50.63
CA GLY A 818 38.66 9.46 -51.33
C GLY A 818 37.44 9.30 -50.42
N SER A 819 37.62 8.97 -49.13
CA SER A 819 36.52 8.94 -48.16
C SER A 819 35.91 10.33 -47.97
N THR A 820 36.73 11.39 -48.00
CA THR A 820 36.26 12.78 -47.91
C THR A 820 35.52 13.20 -49.19
N VAL A 821 35.98 12.75 -50.36
CA VAL A 821 35.30 12.98 -51.64
C VAL A 821 33.86 12.44 -51.60
N ILE A 822 33.68 11.19 -51.20
CA ILE A 822 32.36 10.54 -51.18
C ILE A 822 31.48 11.12 -50.04
N LEU A 823 32.07 11.41 -48.87
CA LEU A 823 31.36 12.07 -47.77
C LEU A 823 30.75 13.42 -48.21
N GLY A 824 31.47 14.18 -49.04
CA GLY A 824 31.03 15.48 -49.57
C GLY A 824 29.69 15.48 -50.31
N ILE A 825 29.28 14.33 -50.85
CA ILE A 825 27.98 14.16 -51.53
C ILE A 825 26.99 13.32 -50.72
N GLY A 826 27.29 13.02 -49.46
CA GLY A 826 26.40 12.29 -48.57
C GLY A 826 26.39 10.78 -48.75
N GLN A 827 27.50 10.19 -49.21
CA GLN A 827 27.65 8.74 -49.33
C GLN A 827 28.93 8.27 -48.60
N GLY A 828 29.18 6.96 -48.59
CA GLY A 828 30.29 6.36 -47.87
C GLY A 828 29.92 6.07 -46.42
N ASP A 829 30.77 6.42 -45.46
CA ASP A 829 30.51 6.20 -44.04
C ASP A 829 29.59 7.29 -43.45
N LEU A 830 28.38 7.41 -44.00
CA LEU A 830 27.36 8.35 -43.55
C LEU A 830 25.98 7.70 -43.66
N GLN A 831 25.26 7.63 -42.55
CA GLN A 831 23.88 7.16 -42.48
C GLN A 831 23.08 8.06 -41.56
N VAL A 832 21.89 8.47 -41.98
CA VAL A 832 21.05 9.42 -41.26
C VAL A 832 19.60 9.05 -41.38
N THR A 833 18.78 9.57 -40.46
CA THR A 833 17.34 9.36 -40.48
C THR A 833 16.64 10.42 -41.34
N PRO A 834 15.43 10.14 -41.88
CA PRO A 834 14.63 11.15 -42.55
C PRO A 834 14.34 12.39 -41.70
N LEU A 835 14.18 12.22 -40.38
CA LEU A 835 14.02 13.35 -39.47
C LEU A 835 15.26 14.24 -39.40
N GLN A 836 16.47 13.66 -39.34
CA GLN A 836 17.70 14.43 -39.38
C GLN A 836 17.81 15.24 -40.68
N ASN A 837 17.38 14.67 -41.81
CA ASN A 837 17.38 15.34 -43.11
C ASN A 837 16.42 16.54 -43.17
N ALA A 838 15.20 16.35 -42.66
CA ALA A 838 14.28 17.46 -42.45
C ALA A 838 14.86 18.54 -41.52
N LEU A 839 15.59 18.13 -40.47
CA LEU A 839 16.16 19.03 -39.49
C LEU A 839 17.24 19.95 -40.07
N TRP A 840 18.24 19.42 -40.79
CA TRP A 840 19.24 20.30 -41.40
C TRP A 840 18.64 21.14 -42.53
N THR A 841 17.62 20.64 -43.24
CA THR A 841 16.93 21.43 -44.28
C THR A 841 16.19 22.61 -43.65
N ALA A 842 15.46 22.38 -42.55
CA ALA A 842 14.85 23.43 -41.74
C ALA A 842 15.90 24.42 -41.20
N ALA A 843 17.03 23.92 -40.72
CA ALA A 843 18.08 24.74 -40.15
C ALA A 843 18.78 25.62 -41.19
N VAL A 844 19.03 25.10 -42.40
CA VAL A 844 19.54 25.90 -43.53
C VAL A 844 18.53 26.97 -43.95
N ALA A 845 17.24 26.61 -44.00
CA ALA A 845 16.18 27.49 -44.45
C ALA A 845 15.80 28.59 -43.46
N THR A 846 15.89 28.33 -42.16
CA THR A 846 15.51 29.29 -41.10
C THR A 846 16.71 29.95 -40.43
N GLY A 847 17.87 29.30 -40.46
CA GLY A 847 19.03 29.69 -39.66
C GLY A 847 18.95 29.27 -38.19
N GLN A 848 17.99 28.40 -37.85
CA GLN A 848 17.70 27.95 -36.49
C GLN A 848 17.64 26.42 -36.45
N LEU A 849 18.26 25.81 -35.45
CA LEU A 849 18.15 24.39 -35.16
C LEU A 849 17.06 24.18 -34.11
N VAL A 850 15.95 23.57 -34.53
CA VAL A 850 14.79 23.25 -33.67
C VAL A 850 14.93 21.87 -33.02
N THR A 851 14.13 21.59 -31.98
CA THR A 851 13.94 20.22 -31.47
C THR A 851 12.59 19.71 -31.96
N PRO A 852 12.55 18.65 -32.78
CA PRO A 852 11.29 18.08 -33.25
C PRO A 852 10.41 17.62 -32.08
N ARG A 853 9.10 17.75 -32.19
CA ARG A 853 8.15 17.28 -31.17
C ARG A 853 6.79 16.92 -31.74
N LEU A 854 6.12 15.97 -31.10
CA LEU A 854 4.75 15.53 -31.35
C LEU A 854 3.79 16.05 -30.27
N GLY A 855 4.17 16.03 -28.99
CA GLY A 855 3.32 16.49 -27.89
C GLY A 855 3.14 18.01 -27.88
N LEU A 856 1.89 18.47 -27.92
CA LEU A 856 1.54 19.89 -27.83
C LEU A 856 1.06 20.29 -26.45
N ALA A 857 0.11 19.54 -25.87
CA ALA A 857 -0.55 19.94 -24.64
C ALA A 857 -1.20 18.73 -23.94
N VAL A 858 -1.36 18.85 -22.61
CA VAL A 858 -2.06 17.86 -21.78
C VAL A 858 -3.23 18.52 -21.06
N GLY A 859 -4.35 17.82 -20.90
CA GLY A 859 -5.54 18.40 -20.29
C GLY A 859 -6.50 17.36 -19.73
N THR A 860 -7.56 17.82 -19.07
CA THR A 860 -8.64 16.95 -18.59
C THR A 860 -9.93 17.35 -19.30
N GLY A 861 -10.14 16.84 -20.51
CA GLY A 861 -11.33 17.12 -21.33
C GLY A 861 -11.23 18.32 -22.29
N PRO A 862 -12.28 18.54 -23.12
CA PRO A 862 -12.25 19.51 -24.21
C PRO A 862 -12.10 20.95 -23.70
N GLY A 863 -11.01 21.62 -24.08
CA GLY A 863 -10.78 23.04 -23.81
C GLY A 863 -9.94 23.38 -22.56
N GLY A 864 -9.54 22.37 -21.77
CA GLY A 864 -8.71 22.53 -20.56
C GLY A 864 -7.27 22.02 -20.73
N HIS A 865 -6.60 22.38 -21.84
CA HIS A 865 -5.23 21.92 -22.11
C HIS A 865 -4.19 22.93 -21.64
N THR A 866 -3.12 22.42 -21.02
CA THR A 866 -1.90 23.16 -20.68
C THR A 866 -0.80 22.79 -21.67
N GLY A 867 -0.18 23.79 -22.30
CA GLY A 867 0.89 23.57 -23.27
C GLY A 867 2.10 22.85 -22.66
N LEU A 868 2.61 21.85 -23.37
CA LEU A 868 3.89 21.21 -23.04
C LEU A 868 5.04 22.15 -23.40
N LEU A 869 5.99 22.29 -22.48
CA LEU A 869 7.20 23.09 -22.68
C LEU A 869 8.05 22.49 -23.80
N ALA A 870 8.42 23.31 -24.78
CA ALA A 870 9.37 22.95 -25.84
C ALA A 870 10.71 23.65 -25.64
N PRO A 871 11.83 22.99 -25.97
CA PRO A 871 13.12 23.67 -26.06
C PRO A 871 13.05 24.83 -27.08
N PRO A 872 13.61 26.01 -26.75
CA PRO A 872 13.65 27.11 -27.70
C PRO A 872 14.55 26.77 -28.91
N PRO A 873 14.21 27.21 -30.13
CA PRO A 873 15.09 27.08 -31.29
C PRO A 873 16.47 27.70 -31.03
N ARG A 874 17.53 27.04 -31.48
CA ARG A 874 18.91 27.50 -31.30
C ARG A 874 19.44 28.15 -32.58
N PRO A 875 19.90 29.41 -32.56
CA PRO A 875 20.46 30.04 -33.75
C PRO A 875 21.75 29.33 -34.19
N LEU A 876 21.89 29.12 -35.49
CA LEU A 876 23.15 28.64 -36.05
C LEU A 876 24.21 29.76 -35.98
N PRO A 877 25.46 29.46 -35.61
CA PRO A 877 26.54 30.45 -35.54
C PRO A 877 26.80 31.20 -36.86
N PHE A 878 26.42 30.59 -37.99
CA PHE A 878 26.67 31.04 -39.36
C PHE A 878 25.36 31.36 -40.10
N THR A 879 24.30 31.72 -39.37
CA THR A 879 22.97 32.01 -39.96
C THR A 879 23.01 33.08 -41.06
N ALA A 880 23.86 34.10 -40.91
CA ALA A 880 23.99 35.22 -41.86
C ALA A 880 24.56 34.79 -43.22
N ASP A 881 25.33 33.71 -43.26
CA ASP A 881 26.09 33.30 -44.45
C ASP A 881 25.33 32.27 -45.32
N LEU A 882 24.14 31.82 -44.90
CA LEU A 882 23.39 30.76 -45.59
C LEU A 882 22.65 31.24 -46.86
N GLY A 883 22.65 32.54 -47.15
CA GLY A 883 21.95 33.14 -48.30
C GLY A 883 22.19 32.42 -49.64
N PRO A 884 23.46 32.15 -50.03
CA PRO A 884 23.75 31.45 -51.27
C PRO A 884 23.25 30.00 -51.31
N VAL A 885 23.26 29.30 -50.16
CA VAL A 885 22.70 27.95 -50.07
C VAL A 885 21.19 27.97 -50.31
N ARG A 886 20.50 28.95 -49.72
CA ARG A 886 19.06 29.18 -49.93
C ARG A 886 18.73 29.53 -51.38
N ALA A 887 19.57 30.35 -52.03
CA ALA A 887 19.44 30.66 -53.45
C ALA A 887 19.59 29.41 -54.32
N GLY A 888 20.56 28.53 -54.01
CA GLY A 888 20.73 27.25 -54.67
C GLY A 888 19.53 26.32 -54.51
N MET A 889 18.95 26.23 -53.30
CA MET A 889 17.73 25.46 -53.04
C MET A 889 16.54 25.96 -53.85
N ARG A 890 16.37 27.29 -53.98
CA ARG A 890 15.34 27.89 -54.83
C ARG A 890 15.60 27.57 -56.31
N ALA A 891 16.83 27.73 -56.77
CA ALA A 891 17.22 27.42 -58.14
C ALA A 891 17.01 25.95 -58.51
N ALA A 892 17.12 25.02 -57.54
CA ALA A 892 16.78 23.62 -57.74
C ALA A 892 15.32 23.42 -58.17
N VAL A 893 14.40 24.26 -57.69
CA VAL A 893 12.98 24.24 -58.07
C VAL A 893 12.77 24.96 -59.40
N THR A 894 13.34 26.15 -59.60
CA THR A 894 13.02 26.96 -60.78
C THR A 894 13.75 26.53 -62.06
N ALA A 895 14.93 25.92 -61.93
CA ALA A 895 15.80 25.60 -63.07
C ALA A 895 16.56 24.26 -62.92
N GLY A 896 16.23 23.47 -61.89
CA GLY A 896 17.04 22.33 -61.47
C GLY A 896 16.28 21.02 -61.30
N THR A 897 16.79 20.15 -60.43
CA THR A 897 16.30 18.78 -60.28
C THR A 897 14.94 18.65 -59.58
N ALA A 898 14.44 19.71 -58.95
CA ALA A 898 13.19 19.75 -58.21
C ALA A 898 12.07 20.52 -58.96
N GLY A 899 12.16 20.58 -60.30
CA GLY A 899 11.23 21.33 -61.15
C GLY A 899 9.75 20.97 -61.03
N ARG A 900 9.41 19.82 -60.43
CA ARG A 900 8.02 19.46 -60.11
C ARG A 900 7.36 20.40 -59.11
N LEU A 901 8.13 21.05 -58.24
CA LEU A 901 7.61 21.98 -57.23
C LEU A 901 7.41 23.41 -57.76
N ALA A 902 7.64 23.65 -59.05
CA ALA A 902 7.65 24.99 -59.62
C ALA A 902 6.26 25.63 -59.75
N ASP A 903 5.20 24.82 -59.74
CA ASP A 903 3.79 25.23 -59.83
C ASP A 903 3.12 25.42 -58.46
N LEU A 904 3.85 25.21 -57.35
CA LEU A 904 3.35 25.53 -56.01
C LEU A 904 2.94 27.02 -55.93
N PRO A 905 1.90 27.34 -55.13
CA PRO A 905 1.39 28.71 -55.02
C PRO A 905 2.36 29.68 -54.34
N VAL A 906 3.46 29.17 -53.79
CA VAL A 906 4.51 29.94 -53.10
C VAL A 906 5.89 29.46 -53.55
N PRO A 907 6.93 30.33 -53.52
CA PRO A 907 8.27 29.93 -53.90
C PRO A 907 8.82 28.89 -52.93
N ALA A 908 9.13 27.70 -53.41
CA ALA A 908 9.77 26.63 -52.64
C ALA A 908 11.29 26.60 -52.85
N GLY A 909 11.99 25.97 -51.91
CA GLY A 909 13.37 25.54 -52.09
C GLY A 909 13.50 24.05 -51.78
N ALA A 910 14.34 23.34 -52.49
CA ALA A 910 14.43 21.90 -52.33
C ALA A 910 15.80 21.31 -52.67
N LYS A 911 15.98 20.05 -52.31
CA LYS A 911 17.09 19.21 -52.74
C LYS A 911 16.64 17.77 -52.93
N THR A 912 16.82 17.24 -54.14
CA THR A 912 16.67 15.82 -54.41
C THR A 912 17.94 15.06 -54.01
N GLY A 913 17.79 13.78 -53.66
CA GLY A 913 18.89 12.87 -53.37
C GLY A 913 18.64 11.48 -53.94
N THR A 914 19.73 10.86 -54.38
CA THR A 914 19.77 9.45 -54.78
C THR A 914 21.04 8.89 -54.17
N ALA A 915 20.91 7.82 -53.39
CA ALA A 915 22.02 7.24 -52.65
C ALA A 915 22.16 5.75 -52.95
N GLN A 916 23.41 5.33 -53.15
CA GLN A 916 23.77 3.92 -53.16
C GLN A 916 23.86 3.45 -51.71
N ASP A 917 23.12 2.40 -51.39
CA ASP A 917 23.15 1.76 -50.09
C ASP A 917 23.70 0.35 -50.24
N GLY A 918 24.73 0.02 -49.44
CA GLY A 918 25.32 -1.32 -49.40
C GLY A 918 24.36 -2.38 -48.84
N GLY A 919 23.29 -1.98 -48.15
CA GLY A 919 22.20 -2.86 -47.73
C GLY A 919 21.20 -3.19 -48.85
N LEU A 920 21.24 -2.47 -49.97
CA LEU A 920 20.36 -2.67 -51.12
C LEU A 920 21.07 -3.43 -52.26
N ARG A 921 20.29 -3.89 -53.23
CA ARG A 921 20.84 -4.45 -54.47
C ARG A 921 21.53 -3.34 -55.27
N ALA A 922 22.53 -3.69 -56.08
CA ALA A 922 23.30 -2.72 -56.86
C ALA A 922 22.47 -1.88 -57.87
N ASP A 923 21.27 -2.36 -58.25
CA ASP A 923 20.31 -1.65 -59.11
C ASP A 923 19.27 -0.82 -58.32
N GLU A 924 19.35 -0.79 -56.99
CA GLU A 924 18.42 -0.15 -56.06
C GLU A 924 19.09 0.93 -55.23
N TYR A 925 18.32 1.96 -54.92
CA TYR A 925 18.78 3.21 -54.34
C TYR A 925 17.74 3.75 -53.37
N ASP A 926 18.23 4.54 -52.42
CA ASP A 926 17.41 5.40 -51.58
C ASP A 926 17.08 6.68 -52.35
N ASN A 927 15.79 6.86 -52.67
CA ASN A 927 15.30 8.09 -53.29
C ASN A 927 14.89 9.06 -52.19
N TRP A 928 15.58 10.18 -52.12
CA TRP A 928 15.36 11.24 -51.15
C TRP A 928 14.79 12.49 -51.83
N MET A 929 13.88 13.15 -51.13
CA MET A 929 13.46 14.52 -51.44
C MET A 929 13.31 15.28 -50.14
N SER A 930 13.91 16.46 -50.05
CA SER A 930 13.69 17.40 -48.95
C SER A 930 13.33 18.77 -49.52
N ALA A 931 12.24 19.36 -49.06
CA ALA A 931 11.72 20.62 -49.54
C ALA A 931 11.27 21.50 -48.38
N VAL A 932 11.40 22.82 -48.55
CA VAL A 932 10.89 23.83 -47.65
C VAL A 932 10.07 24.83 -48.44
N ALA A 933 8.93 25.22 -47.89
CA ALA A 933 8.05 26.21 -48.52
C ALA A 933 7.33 27.05 -47.45
N PRO A 934 7.11 28.36 -47.72
CA PRO A 934 7.86 29.18 -48.68
C PRO A 934 9.35 29.25 -48.31
N MET A 935 10.24 29.46 -49.28
CA MET A 935 11.68 29.56 -49.01
C MET A 935 12.05 30.83 -48.21
N ASP A 936 11.33 31.93 -48.43
CA ASP A 936 11.61 33.23 -47.79
C ASP A 936 11.00 33.37 -46.38
N ALA A 937 9.92 32.64 -46.12
CA ALA A 937 9.29 32.59 -44.81
C ALA A 937 8.87 31.14 -44.51
N PRO A 938 9.81 30.24 -44.16
CA PRO A 938 9.54 28.81 -44.02
C PRO A 938 8.39 28.48 -43.07
N GLU A 939 7.38 27.78 -43.59
CA GLU A 939 6.21 27.33 -42.84
C GLU A 939 6.17 25.81 -42.69
N ILE A 940 6.68 25.10 -43.69
CA ILE A 940 6.76 23.64 -43.69
C ILE A 940 8.07 23.17 -44.31
N VAL A 941 8.70 22.20 -43.67
CA VAL A 941 9.70 21.33 -44.31
C VAL A 941 9.10 19.95 -44.48
N MET A 942 9.27 19.35 -45.65
CA MET A 942 8.83 17.99 -45.96
C MET A 942 10.00 17.18 -46.50
N THR A 943 10.24 16.03 -45.89
CA THR A 943 11.27 15.09 -46.32
C THR A 943 10.66 13.72 -46.53
N ALA A 944 10.97 13.08 -47.65
CA ALA A 944 10.60 11.70 -47.92
C ALA A 944 11.81 10.87 -48.36
N LEU A 945 11.80 9.61 -47.94
CA LEU A 945 12.67 8.51 -48.37
C LEU A 945 11.80 7.42 -48.97
N VAL A 946 12.16 6.94 -50.16
CA VAL A 946 11.52 5.78 -50.81
C VAL A 946 12.59 4.86 -51.39
N GLN A 947 12.66 3.63 -50.90
CA GLN A 947 13.54 2.61 -51.47
C GLN A 947 12.98 2.09 -52.79
N GLY A 948 13.78 2.14 -53.85
CA GLY A 948 13.35 1.76 -55.21
C GLY A 948 14.52 1.58 -56.18
N PRO A 949 14.27 1.36 -57.49
CA PRO A 949 15.30 1.24 -58.49
C PRO A 949 15.95 2.61 -58.74
N GLY A 950 17.25 2.62 -59.03
CA GLY A 950 18.02 3.86 -59.26
C GLY A 950 17.89 4.50 -60.63
N ARG A 951 17.05 3.94 -61.50
CA ARG A 951 16.87 4.41 -62.88
C ARG A 951 15.45 4.91 -63.04
N GLY A 952 15.28 6.19 -63.37
CA GLY A 952 13.98 6.84 -63.57
C GLY A 952 13.83 8.15 -62.78
N ALA A 953 12.60 8.64 -62.68
CA ALA A 953 12.28 9.80 -61.86
C ALA A 953 12.34 9.43 -60.37
N ASN A 954 12.93 10.30 -59.55
CA ASN A 954 13.02 10.13 -58.10
C ASN A 954 11.61 9.99 -57.49
N SER A 955 11.31 8.82 -56.92
CA SER A 955 9.98 8.48 -56.42
C SER A 955 9.54 9.30 -55.20
N ALA A 956 10.48 9.73 -54.35
CA ALA A 956 10.20 10.59 -53.20
C ALA A 956 9.77 12.01 -53.62
N THR A 957 10.14 12.46 -54.82
CA THR A 957 9.76 13.80 -55.31
C THR A 957 8.26 13.91 -55.51
N ALA A 958 7.61 12.88 -56.05
CA ALA A 958 6.15 12.87 -56.24
C ALA A 958 5.40 12.91 -54.90
N VAL A 959 5.91 12.23 -53.88
CA VAL A 959 5.30 12.18 -52.54
C VAL A 959 5.31 13.56 -51.88
N VAL A 960 6.45 14.25 -51.92
CA VAL A 960 6.59 15.59 -51.31
C VAL A 960 5.80 16.64 -52.08
N ASP A 961 5.85 16.60 -53.42
CA ASP A 961 5.10 17.51 -54.29
C ASP A 961 3.59 17.47 -54.02
N ASP A 962 3.04 16.27 -54.01
CA ASP A 962 1.63 16.00 -53.77
C ASP A 962 1.18 16.44 -52.35
N ALA A 963 2.01 16.20 -51.35
CA ALA A 963 1.73 16.60 -49.97
C ALA A 963 1.85 18.11 -49.76
N LEU A 964 2.78 18.79 -50.42
CA LEU A 964 2.90 20.25 -50.37
C LEU A 964 1.68 20.93 -51.00
N HIS A 965 1.21 20.44 -52.14
CA HIS A 965 -0.04 20.92 -52.75
C HIS A 965 -1.24 20.73 -51.82
N HIS A 966 -1.34 19.57 -51.15
CA HIS A 966 -2.37 19.33 -50.16
C HIS A 966 -2.25 20.29 -48.96
N PHE A 967 -1.04 20.50 -48.44
CA PHE A 967 -0.79 21.44 -47.35
C PHE A 967 -1.25 22.84 -47.71
N TYR A 968 -0.89 23.38 -48.88
CA TYR A 968 -1.31 24.73 -49.27
C TYR A 968 -2.80 24.85 -49.57
N ALA A 969 -3.43 23.80 -50.06
CA ALA A 969 -4.89 23.76 -50.24
C ALA A 969 -5.66 23.79 -48.90
N HIS A 970 -5.03 23.34 -47.81
CA HIS A 970 -5.66 23.24 -46.47
C HIS A 970 -4.88 24.01 -45.39
N ARG A 971 -4.02 24.94 -45.79
CA ARG A 971 -2.99 25.56 -44.95
C ARG A 971 -3.56 26.13 -43.66
N ASP A 972 -4.62 26.94 -43.80
CA ASP A 972 -5.21 27.63 -42.65
C ASP A 972 -5.87 26.65 -41.69
N GLY A 973 -6.45 25.55 -42.20
CA GLY A 973 -7.00 24.47 -41.38
C GLY A 973 -5.89 23.75 -40.61
N ILE A 974 -4.86 23.29 -41.33
CA ILE A 974 -3.72 22.59 -40.74
C ILE A 974 -3.02 23.46 -39.69
N LEU A 975 -2.89 24.76 -39.90
CA LEU A 975 -2.21 25.67 -38.96
C LEU A 975 -3.14 26.31 -37.90
N ALA A 976 -4.47 26.12 -37.99
CA ALA A 976 -5.47 26.83 -37.18
C ALA A 976 -5.28 26.65 -35.67
N THR A 977 -4.79 25.50 -35.25
CA THR A 977 -4.50 25.20 -33.84
C THR A 977 -3.09 25.64 -33.50
N GLY A 978 -2.79 26.92 -33.77
CA GLY A 978 -1.49 27.57 -33.53
C GLY A 978 -0.93 27.27 -32.13
N PRO A 979 0.38 27.48 -31.91
CA PRO A 979 1.09 26.96 -30.74
C PRO A 979 0.28 27.25 -29.48
N VAL A 980 -0.20 26.18 -28.82
CA VAL A 980 -0.94 26.28 -27.57
C VAL A 980 -0.13 27.22 -26.67
N PRO A 981 -0.70 28.34 -26.22
CA PRO A 981 0.05 29.31 -25.44
C PRO A 981 0.76 28.56 -24.31
N GLY A 982 2.07 28.81 -24.20
CA GLY A 982 2.84 28.30 -23.08
C GLY A 982 2.21 28.78 -21.76
N PRO A 983 2.46 28.05 -20.66
CA PRO A 983 1.94 28.43 -19.34
C PRO A 983 2.29 29.86 -18.94
#